data_AF-A0A402CR87-F1
#
_entry.id   AF-A0A402CR87-F1
#
_cell.length_a   1.000
_cell.length_b   1.000
_cell.length_c   1.000
_cell.angle_alpha   90.00
_cell.angle_beta   90.00
_cell.angle_gamma   90.00
#
_symmetry.space_group_name_H-M   'P 1'
#
loop_
_entity.id
_entity.type
_entity.pdbx_description
1 polymer ?
#
loop_
_entity_poly.entity_id
_entity_poly.type
_entity_poly.pdbx_seq_one_letter_code
_entity_poly.pdbx_strand_id
1 'polypeptide(L)'
;MTPEVRSAYLNWAQKTVVQELRRNNQDVPAKCLAEVQQHDGVRTAMFGSVFPPDPSILQNYAQLREQLPADLMSKYRSLAIAMAVSKRIKGVETSDESKNIGRDYQPGFWGNDSLQTPASAEERDFIHYLADFMTESHVSAGDLYQDASLQERLRVFLGQHQVSSKFIDEVHKSVPFGECLKNAMVLLGQRPAARDPKPSTIVWMSHLAALNTSTPSSTPDQDGKPMPWPLFPIDMAPWPLLMPLAHPIPLSEADYIWEAFQGEHGPDRYHTYGPYRGDDDVMPDSLKPSKWFWDAWPDRIIHGGECVPISKGTVDLYSGLNKPAMWSGQPGHANLITFQYVDSAWTAEIEQPFAGGPDVTSAQWYFDEDPGTQIHFRDLYYWPGAEYHLGVALAMNIGLKSYIDTRMAANIFRAMPSEAKRTLGVRLLRNTLQVNPFNPEIWYRLAEQTPDAMQDLMLIEAAAKGDPALIDGHPGNGFPAKSGTNTASDQYWRTLAEFVTQFGLLSHPAAHGEEDRRRIYDYLKTVPGISAIDLASYAGKFTENNVAHANADAVDYDQKLAEAGDSYGQLRMGQRYSDGSGVSQSDDKAQELLASAASQGDVAAATILERMNPSIPADQVTVKGSSEYSQTQQAKHLVDGAGMTGVIHDNEQGAGTMWQTALHLEATSPVAGLAPSPAWVRFDFDHPVRFASLLIWNHNQPTLTDRGFRRTRIYGSADGATWISLTSSNVIEVPRANGGPSALPSIIPNDSPEQPLKSVIIAAEVEGGNYGGDCYGLSAVRFGVPRLPHVLPADMIAVTASSVYSPLQAPQHLVDGSGMLGALHDNAEAAQTMWHTLDGPVAKAPASGLPLSPGWVKFHFTKPQKVDAILIWNHNQATLTDRGFRKARIYGSSDGATWRPLTRNETIELPRATGSPIDGPTSIPNVLASQPLKSIIIAAEDVNGNYGGSCFGLSAVRFVTSR
;
A
#
# COMPACT_ATOMS: atom_id res chain seq x y z
N MET A 1 6.76 15.18 -5.95
CA MET A 1 7.40 16.52 -5.80
C MET A 1 8.90 16.33 -5.73
N THR A 2 9.69 17.22 -6.33
CA THR A 2 11.16 17.14 -6.18
C THR A 2 11.60 17.58 -4.78
N PRO A 3 12.79 17.19 -4.30
CA PRO A 3 13.32 17.60 -3.00
C PRO A 3 13.37 19.13 -2.81
N GLU A 4 13.60 19.88 -3.89
CA GLU A 4 13.71 21.34 -3.88
C GLU A 4 12.35 21.99 -3.61
N VAL A 5 11.30 21.55 -4.30
CA VAL A 5 9.93 22.06 -4.10
C VAL A 5 9.44 21.76 -2.69
N ARG A 6 9.68 20.53 -2.21
CA ARG A 6 9.33 20.12 -0.85
C ARG A 6 10.03 21.00 0.19
N SER A 7 11.34 21.21 0.04
CA SER A 7 12.14 22.03 0.96
C SER A 7 11.71 23.49 0.94
N ALA A 8 11.42 24.05 -0.25
CA ALA A 8 10.96 25.41 -0.41
C ALA A 8 9.62 25.65 0.31
N TYR A 9 8.66 24.74 0.14
CA TYR A 9 7.36 24.83 0.83
C TYR A 9 7.53 24.76 2.36
N LEU A 10 8.29 23.79 2.87
CA LEU A 10 8.50 23.64 4.32
C LEU A 10 9.24 24.84 4.93
N ASN A 11 10.22 25.40 4.23
CA ASN A 11 10.92 26.62 4.65
C ASN A 11 9.96 27.82 4.73
N TRP A 12 9.10 27.97 3.73
CA TRP A 12 8.07 29.02 3.72
C TRP A 12 7.09 28.83 4.88
N ALA A 13 6.52 27.63 5.03
CA ALA A 13 5.52 27.34 6.07
C ALA A 13 6.08 27.53 7.48
N GLN A 14 7.29 27.03 7.74
CA GLN A 14 8.00 27.25 9.00
C GLN A 14 8.22 28.74 9.29
N LYS A 15 8.65 29.51 8.28
CA LYS A 15 8.85 30.96 8.45
C LYS A 15 7.54 31.67 8.78
N THR A 16 6.45 31.31 8.11
CA THR A 16 5.11 31.83 8.37
C THR A 16 4.68 31.56 9.82
N VAL A 17 4.75 30.30 10.26
CA VAL A 17 4.41 29.90 11.64
C VAL A 17 5.21 30.68 12.69
N VAL A 18 6.54 30.74 12.54
CA VAL A 18 7.40 31.43 13.50
C VAL A 18 7.13 32.94 13.52
N GLN A 19 6.81 33.55 12.39
CA GLN A 19 6.43 34.96 12.33
C GLN A 19 5.09 35.23 13.01
N GLU A 20 4.12 34.34 12.84
CA GLU A 20 2.79 34.46 13.45
C GLU A 20 2.86 34.31 14.98
N LEU A 21 3.59 33.31 15.48
CA LEU A 21 3.85 33.15 16.92
C LEU A 21 4.45 34.42 17.52
N ARG A 22 5.48 35.00 16.89
CA ARG A 22 6.11 36.25 17.33
C ARG A 22 5.13 37.43 17.33
N ARG A 23 4.26 37.54 16.32
CA ARG A 23 3.23 38.61 16.27
C ARG A 23 2.24 38.50 17.42
N ASN A 24 1.95 37.27 17.87
CA ASN A 24 1.03 37.00 18.96
C ASN A 24 1.71 36.93 20.35
N ASN A 25 2.98 37.34 20.47
CA ASN A 25 3.79 37.22 21.69
C ASN A 25 3.86 35.79 22.26
N GLN A 26 3.86 34.80 21.37
CA GLN A 26 4.02 33.39 21.70
C GLN A 26 5.41 32.92 21.26
N ASP A 27 6.00 31.97 21.99
CA ASP A 27 7.31 31.41 21.66
C ASP A 27 7.32 29.89 21.81
N VAL A 28 8.29 29.24 21.17
CA VAL A 28 8.52 27.79 21.21
C VAL A 28 9.96 27.54 21.65
N PRO A 29 10.22 26.64 22.63
CA PRO A 29 11.56 26.39 23.11
C PRO A 29 12.55 26.09 21.96
N ALA A 30 13.70 26.77 21.94
CA ALA A 30 14.69 26.63 20.87
C ALA A 30 15.14 25.18 20.63
N LYS A 31 15.19 24.37 21.69
CA LYS A 31 15.48 22.93 21.62
C LYS A 31 14.40 22.16 20.86
N CYS A 32 13.12 22.47 21.07
CA CYS A 32 12.01 21.87 20.34
C CYS A 32 12.08 22.23 18.86
N LEU A 33 12.32 23.52 18.54
CA LEU A 33 12.43 23.95 17.15
C LEU A 33 13.63 23.29 16.43
N ALA A 34 14.76 23.13 17.11
CA ALA A 34 15.92 22.43 16.57
C ALA A 34 15.63 20.93 16.32
N GLU A 35 14.94 20.26 17.24
CA GLU A 35 14.51 18.86 17.08
C GLU A 35 13.58 18.70 15.87
N VAL A 36 12.57 19.57 15.76
CA VAL A 36 11.63 19.59 14.62
C VAL A 36 12.39 19.77 13.30
N GLN A 37 13.43 20.61 13.25
CA GLN A 37 14.23 20.81 12.04
C GLN A 37 15.09 19.61 11.65
N GLN A 38 15.58 18.85 12.64
CA GLN A 38 16.44 17.69 12.43
C GLN A 38 15.66 16.43 12.03
N HIS A 39 14.38 16.35 12.42
CA HIS A 39 13.55 15.16 12.17
C HIS A 39 12.51 15.43 11.08
N ASP A 40 12.78 14.97 9.85
CA ASP A 40 11.94 15.25 8.67
C ASP A 40 10.46 14.90 8.88
N GLY A 41 10.14 13.76 9.49
CA GLY A 41 8.75 13.38 9.80
C GLY A 41 8.02 14.32 10.77
N VAL A 42 8.74 14.89 11.75
CA VAL A 42 8.16 15.88 12.68
C VAL A 42 8.01 17.20 11.96
N ARG A 43 9.04 17.63 11.22
CA ARG A 43 9.02 18.85 10.42
C ARG A 43 7.83 18.92 9.47
N THR A 44 7.58 17.83 8.75
CA THR A 44 6.51 17.78 7.75
C THR A 44 5.14 17.69 8.42
N ALA A 45 5.03 17.09 9.60
CA ALA A 45 3.80 17.15 10.37
C ALA A 45 3.52 18.56 10.91
N MET A 46 4.53 19.27 11.43
CA MET A 46 4.33 20.62 12.00
C MET A 46 4.03 21.68 10.94
N PHE A 47 4.64 21.58 9.75
CA PHE A 47 4.61 22.65 8.75
C PHE A 47 3.99 22.24 7.40
N GLY A 48 3.86 20.94 7.15
CA GLY A 48 3.40 20.38 5.88
C GLY A 48 1.98 19.83 5.88
N SER A 49 1.42 19.59 7.06
CA SER A 49 0.17 18.85 7.24
C SER A 49 -1.08 19.62 6.88
N VAL A 50 -1.10 20.95 7.05
CA VAL A 50 -2.30 21.80 6.89
C VAL A 50 -2.01 23.10 6.14
N PHE A 51 -3.05 23.73 5.59
CA PHE A 51 -2.98 25.04 4.93
C PHE A 51 -4.12 25.98 5.37
N PRO A 52 -3.88 27.27 5.64
CA PRO A 52 -2.55 27.85 5.84
C PRO A 52 -1.80 27.15 6.98
N PRO A 53 -0.46 27.21 7.01
CA PRO A 53 0.33 26.62 8.09
C PRO A 53 -0.14 27.12 9.47
N ASP A 54 -0.51 26.20 10.37
CA ASP A 54 -1.11 26.54 11.66
C ASP A 54 -0.05 26.54 12.79
N PRO A 55 0.17 27.69 13.48
CA PRO A 55 1.14 27.78 14.55
C PRO A 55 0.81 26.95 15.80
N SER A 56 -0.48 26.64 16.03
CA SER A 56 -0.93 25.89 17.21
C SER A 56 -0.41 24.45 17.22
N ILE A 57 -0.19 23.84 16.04
CA ILE A 57 0.36 22.47 15.93
C ILE A 57 1.75 22.40 16.58
N LEU A 58 2.62 23.37 16.28
CA LEU A 58 3.96 23.45 16.84
C LEU A 58 3.92 23.73 18.36
N GLN A 59 2.98 24.55 18.82
CA GLN A 59 2.80 24.83 20.25
C GLN A 59 2.34 23.60 21.02
N ASN A 60 1.34 22.89 20.49
CA ASN A 60 0.82 21.66 21.08
C ASN A 60 1.93 20.60 21.19
N TYR A 61 2.71 20.42 20.12
CA TYR A 61 3.84 19.49 20.12
C TYR A 61 4.92 19.90 21.14
N ALA A 62 5.24 21.20 21.23
CA ALA A 62 6.22 21.71 22.19
C ALA A 62 5.79 21.46 23.64
N GLN A 63 4.51 21.66 23.96
CA GLN A 63 3.96 21.38 25.30
C GLN A 63 4.05 19.90 25.66
N LEU A 64 3.69 19.01 24.72
CA LEU A 64 3.84 17.56 24.90
C LEU A 64 5.29 17.17 25.11
N ARG A 65 6.20 17.71 24.28
CA ARG A 65 7.63 17.42 24.32
C ARG A 65 8.32 17.87 25.61
N GLU A 66 7.82 18.94 26.23
CA GLU A 66 8.35 19.47 27.49
C GLU A 66 7.85 18.69 28.71
N GLN A 67 6.60 18.22 28.68
CA GLN A 67 5.94 17.62 29.84
C GLN A 67 5.99 16.08 29.86
N LEU A 68 6.19 15.43 28.72
CA LEU A 68 6.27 13.97 28.64
C LEU A 68 7.71 13.44 28.80
N PRO A 69 7.89 12.26 29.43
CA PRO A 69 9.18 11.59 29.50
C PRO A 69 9.80 11.33 28.11
N ALA A 70 11.13 11.43 28.02
CA ALA A 70 11.85 11.34 26.74
C ALA A 70 11.73 9.98 26.04
N ASP A 71 11.68 8.90 26.82
CA ASP A 71 11.44 7.54 26.37
C ASP A 71 10.02 7.37 25.81
N LEU A 72 9.01 7.90 26.51
CA LEU A 72 7.63 7.92 26.02
C LEU A 72 7.51 8.71 24.72
N MET A 73 8.12 9.91 24.66
CA MET A 73 8.15 10.75 23.45
C MET A 73 8.89 10.08 22.29
N SER A 74 9.91 9.26 22.57
CA SER A 74 10.63 8.52 21.54
C SER A 74 9.82 7.35 21.01
N LYS A 75 9.17 6.58 21.89
CA LYS A 75 8.40 5.39 21.52
C LYS A 75 7.06 5.75 20.87
N TYR A 76 6.35 6.73 21.41
CA TYR A 76 5.01 7.14 20.98
C TYR A 76 5.00 8.48 20.24
N ARG A 77 6.06 8.78 19.48
CA ARG A 77 6.20 10.04 18.73
C ARG A 77 5.05 10.27 17.74
N SER A 78 4.62 9.22 17.03
CA SER A 78 3.48 9.30 16.11
C SER A 78 2.20 9.70 16.83
N LEU A 79 1.94 9.16 18.04
CA LEU A 79 0.78 9.54 18.84
C LEU A 79 0.87 11.00 19.31
N ALA A 80 2.05 11.46 19.75
CA ALA A 80 2.27 12.86 20.11
C ALA A 80 2.02 13.82 18.92
N ILE A 81 2.46 13.44 17.71
CA ILE A 81 2.17 14.19 16.49
C ILE A 81 0.67 14.19 16.20
N ALA A 82 0.02 13.03 16.29
CA ALA A 82 -1.42 12.91 16.04
C ALA A 82 -2.22 13.81 16.97
N MET A 83 -1.90 13.84 18.26
CA MET A 83 -2.53 14.74 19.23
C MET A 83 -2.25 16.21 18.94
N ALA A 84 -1.01 16.56 18.58
CA ALA A 84 -0.65 17.94 18.27
C ALA A 84 -1.39 18.50 17.04
N VAL A 85 -1.48 17.69 15.96
CA VAL A 85 -2.18 18.05 14.72
C VAL A 85 -3.69 18.06 14.91
N SER A 86 -4.22 17.13 15.73
CA SER A 86 -5.65 17.03 16.02
C SER A 86 -6.15 18.20 16.87
N LYS A 87 -5.33 18.77 17.76
CA LYS A 87 -5.73 19.90 18.63
C LYS A 87 -5.45 21.29 18.05
N ARG A 88 -5.28 21.39 16.73
CA ARG A 88 -5.02 22.67 16.06
C ARG A 88 -6.24 23.61 16.11
N ILE A 89 -6.08 24.86 15.70
CA ILE A 89 -7.21 25.79 15.54
C ILE A 89 -8.05 25.28 14.35
N LYS A 90 -9.31 24.88 14.58
CA LYS A 90 -10.17 24.07 13.66
C LYS A 90 -9.80 22.58 13.59
N GLY A 91 -9.15 22.07 14.63
CA GLY A 91 -8.90 20.65 14.84
C GLY A 91 -10.07 19.93 15.52
N VAL A 92 -9.84 18.68 15.88
CA VAL A 92 -10.76 17.71 16.50
C VAL A 92 -11.39 18.18 17.82
N GLU A 93 -10.83 19.20 18.49
CA GLU A 93 -11.29 19.63 19.83
C GLU A 93 -11.73 21.09 19.96
N THR A 94 -11.59 21.94 18.93
CA THR A 94 -11.93 23.37 19.10
C THR A 94 -13.40 23.63 18.78
N SER A 95 -14.27 23.58 19.79
CA SER A 95 -15.60 24.18 19.79
C SER A 95 -15.51 25.60 20.35
N ASP A 96 -15.19 26.60 19.51
CA ASP A 96 -15.35 28.01 19.90
C ASP A 96 -16.71 28.50 19.41
N GLU A 97 -17.73 28.35 20.26
CA GLU A 97 -19.13 28.77 20.00
C GLU A 97 -19.25 30.26 19.66
N SER A 98 -18.23 31.07 19.97
CA SER A 98 -18.30 32.53 19.88
C SER A 98 -17.96 33.12 18.51
N LYS A 99 -17.42 32.33 17.56
CA LYS A 99 -16.83 32.90 16.33
C LYS A 99 -17.33 32.41 14.99
N ASN A 100 -18.19 31.39 14.90
CA ASN A 100 -18.85 30.99 13.62
C ASN A 100 -17.90 30.97 12.40
N ILE A 101 -16.64 30.55 12.56
CA ILE A 101 -15.65 30.46 11.48
C ILE A 101 -14.88 29.14 11.63
N GLY A 102 -15.37 28.14 10.88
CA GLY A 102 -14.96 26.74 10.88
C GLY A 102 -16.24 25.93 10.82
N ARG A 103 -16.44 25.08 9.81
CA ARG A 103 -17.68 24.29 9.71
C ARG A 103 -17.61 23.16 10.73
N ASP A 104 -17.90 23.53 11.96
CA ASP A 104 -18.37 22.71 13.07
C ASP A 104 -18.16 21.20 12.95
N TYR A 105 -17.09 20.72 13.60
CA TYR A 105 -17.25 19.63 14.57
C TYR A 105 -18.52 19.94 15.34
N GLN A 106 -19.64 19.22 15.10
CA GLN A 106 -20.93 19.55 15.72
C GLN A 106 -20.72 19.82 17.21
N PRO A 107 -20.81 21.08 17.68
CA PRO A 107 -20.53 21.41 19.07
C PRO A 107 -21.48 20.66 20.01
N GLY A 108 -22.67 20.29 19.52
CA GLY A 108 -23.64 19.43 20.22
C GLY A 108 -23.39 17.92 20.13
N PHE A 109 -22.69 17.38 19.11
CA PHE A 109 -22.52 15.92 18.98
C PHE A 109 -21.74 15.32 20.16
N TRP A 110 -20.74 16.06 20.63
CA TRP A 110 -19.95 15.72 21.81
C TRP A 110 -20.31 16.56 23.04
N GLY A 111 -21.37 17.37 22.93
CA GLY A 111 -21.98 18.07 24.04
C GLY A 111 -22.50 17.09 25.10
N ASN A 112 -22.54 17.56 26.35
CA ASN A 112 -23.18 16.87 27.46
C ASN A 112 -24.71 17.05 27.35
N ASP A 113 -25.32 16.52 26.30
CA ASP A 113 -26.72 16.84 25.94
C ASP A 113 -27.77 16.03 26.73
N SER A 114 -27.44 15.57 27.92
CA SER A 114 -28.29 14.61 28.64
C SER A 114 -28.93 15.13 29.92
N LEU A 115 -28.69 16.38 30.31
CA LEU A 115 -29.49 17.02 31.37
C LEU A 115 -29.91 18.42 30.92
N GLN A 116 -31.21 18.59 30.68
CA GLN A 116 -31.73 19.90 30.29
C GLN A 116 -31.60 20.90 31.43
N THR A 117 -31.03 22.07 31.13
CA THR A 117 -30.99 23.17 32.09
C THR A 117 -32.38 23.78 32.22
N PRO A 118 -32.94 23.93 33.42
CA PRO A 118 -34.25 24.53 33.61
C PRO A 118 -34.33 25.93 33.00
N ALA A 119 -35.31 26.15 32.12
CA ALA A 119 -35.46 27.36 31.33
C ALA A 119 -35.96 28.56 32.14
N SER A 120 -36.52 28.33 33.34
CA SER A 120 -37.08 29.39 34.19
C SER A 120 -36.94 29.12 35.69
N ALA A 121 -37.16 30.15 36.51
CA ALA A 121 -37.25 29.99 37.96
C ALA A 121 -38.45 29.13 38.37
N GLU A 122 -39.60 29.31 37.70
CA GLU A 122 -40.81 28.53 37.96
C GLU A 122 -40.62 27.04 37.68
N GLU A 123 -39.85 26.70 36.64
CA GLU A 123 -39.49 25.30 36.33
C GLU A 123 -38.55 24.71 37.37
N ARG A 124 -37.59 25.50 37.89
CA ARG A 124 -36.74 25.06 39.02
C ARG A 124 -37.57 24.75 40.26
N ASP A 125 -38.52 25.62 40.58
CA ASP A 125 -39.43 25.42 41.72
C ASP A 125 -40.28 24.15 41.52
N PHE A 126 -40.81 23.95 40.31
CA PHE A 126 -41.52 22.72 39.94
C PHE A 126 -40.65 21.46 40.17
N ILE A 127 -39.40 21.46 39.71
CA ILE A 127 -38.45 20.36 39.89
C ILE A 127 -38.17 20.09 41.37
N HIS A 128 -38.06 21.14 42.21
CA HIS A 128 -37.92 20.96 43.66
C HIS A 128 -39.15 20.27 44.27
N TYR A 129 -40.36 20.65 43.86
CA TYR A 129 -41.58 19.97 44.32
C TYR A 129 -41.70 18.53 43.83
N LEU A 130 -41.17 18.20 42.64
CA LEU A 130 -41.06 16.80 42.20
C LEU A 130 -40.16 16.00 43.16
N ALA A 131 -39.00 16.55 43.52
CA ALA A 131 -38.05 15.92 44.44
C ALA A 131 -38.65 15.74 45.85
N ASP A 132 -39.34 16.76 46.37
CA ASP A 132 -40.05 16.70 47.66
C ASP A 132 -41.12 15.61 47.64
N PHE A 133 -41.98 15.58 46.61
CA PHE A 133 -43.02 14.57 46.48
C PHE A 133 -42.45 13.15 46.40
N MET A 134 -41.38 12.94 45.62
CA MET A 134 -40.70 11.66 45.50
C MET A 134 -40.16 11.18 46.86
N THR A 135 -39.59 12.11 47.63
CA THR A 135 -39.06 11.86 48.97
C THR A 135 -40.16 11.51 49.96
N GLU A 136 -41.22 12.32 50.03
CA GLU A 136 -42.34 12.16 50.96
C GLU A 136 -43.18 10.91 50.66
N SER A 137 -43.39 10.61 49.38
CA SER A 137 -44.20 9.49 48.94
C SER A 137 -43.41 8.19 48.76
N HIS A 138 -42.09 8.22 48.94
CA HIS A 138 -41.18 7.10 48.72
C HIS A 138 -41.36 6.45 47.33
N VAL A 139 -41.49 7.27 46.29
CA VAL A 139 -41.67 6.80 44.90
C VAL A 139 -40.42 7.08 44.06
N SER A 140 -40.11 6.18 43.14
CA SER A 140 -39.01 6.40 42.19
C SER A 140 -39.45 7.31 41.04
N ALA A 141 -38.48 7.94 40.37
CA ALA A 141 -38.76 8.74 39.17
C ALA A 141 -39.37 7.89 38.05
N GLY A 142 -38.88 6.66 37.87
CA GLY A 142 -39.42 5.71 36.89
C GLY A 142 -40.88 5.31 37.17
N ASP A 143 -41.24 5.04 38.43
CA ASP A 143 -42.62 4.73 38.81
C ASP A 143 -43.53 5.95 38.59
N LEU A 144 -43.07 7.14 38.99
CA LEU A 144 -43.79 8.39 38.80
C LEU A 144 -43.99 8.73 37.31
N TYR A 145 -43.06 8.33 36.45
CA TYR A 145 -43.16 8.47 35.00
C TYR A 145 -44.15 7.50 34.35
N GLN A 146 -44.33 6.30 34.89
CA GLN A 146 -45.16 5.24 34.28
C GLN A 146 -46.56 5.10 34.88
N ASP A 147 -46.74 5.38 36.17
CA ASP A 147 -47.98 5.11 36.90
C ASP A 147 -48.90 6.35 36.91
N ALA A 148 -50.00 6.27 36.16
CA ALA A 148 -51.00 7.31 36.08
C ALA A 148 -51.65 7.66 37.45
N SER A 149 -51.72 6.71 38.38
CA SER A 149 -52.26 6.96 39.73
C SER A 149 -51.29 7.78 40.58
N LEU A 150 -49.98 7.57 40.45
CA LEU A 150 -48.95 8.39 41.09
C LEU A 150 -48.90 9.79 40.48
N GLN A 151 -49.07 9.89 39.15
CA GLN A 151 -49.17 11.17 38.44
C GLN A 151 -50.35 12.00 38.92
N GLU A 152 -51.52 11.38 39.11
CA GLU A 152 -52.70 12.09 39.63
C GLU A 152 -52.50 12.56 41.08
N ARG A 153 -51.88 11.73 41.92
CA ARG A 153 -51.48 12.15 43.28
C ARG A 153 -50.51 13.33 43.26
N LEU A 154 -49.55 13.32 42.35
CA LEU A 154 -48.61 14.42 42.16
C LEU A 154 -49.32 15.69 41.71
N ARG A 155 -50.25 15.64 40.75
CA ARG A 155 -51.03 16.82 40.33
C ARG A 155 -51.79 17.45 41.49
N VAL A 156 -52.39 16.63 42.37
CA VAL A 156 -53.06 17.11 43.58
C VAL A 156 -52.07 17.79 44.53
N PHE A 157 -50.90 17.19 44.76
CA PHE A 157 -49.83 17.76 45.57
C PHE A 157 -49.38 19.12 45.01
N LEU A 158 -49.06 19.20 43.72
CA LEU A 158 -48.63 20.44 43.06
C LEU A 158 -49.70 21.54 43.15
N GLY A 159 -50.98 21.19 43.02
CA GLY A 159 -52.09 22.12 43.20
C GLY A 159 -52.19 22.69 44.63
N GLN A 160 -51.90 21.89 45.65
CA GLN A 160 -51.84 22.36 47.06
C GLN A 160 -50.68 23.34 47.30
N HIS A 161 -49.58 23.15 46.58
CA HIS A 161 -48.40 24.01 46.62
C HIS A 161 -48.46 25.22 45.67
N GLN A 162 -49.62 25.48 45.05
CA GLN A 162 -49.86 26.62 44.15
C GLN A 162 -48.90 26.67 42.94
N VAL A 163 -48.44 25.51 42.47
CA VAL A 163 -47.63 25.41 41.26
C VAL A 163 -48.49 25.81 40.06
N SER A 164 -47.89 26.52 39.09
CA SER A 164 -48.57 26.97 37.86
C SER A 164 -49.23 25.80 37.12
N SER A 165 -50.48 25.99 36.67
CA SER A 165 -51.25 24.96 35.96
C SER A 165 -50.52 24.43 34.73
N LYS A 166 -49.69 25.26 34.09
CA LYS A 166 -48.82 24.87 32.97
C LYS A 166 -48.00 23.63 33.31
N PHE A 167 -47.35 23.57 34.48
CA PHE A 167 -46.51 22.44 34.86
C PHE A 167 -47.32 21.24 35.37
N ILE A 168 -48.49 21.49 35.96
CA ILE A 168 -49.41 20.43 36.39
C ILE A 168 -49.94 19.66 35.17
N ASP A 169 -50.28 20.37 34.10
CA ASP A 169 -50.76 19.79 32.84
C ASP A 169 -49.67 18.94 32.15
N GLU A 170 -48.39 19.27 32.35
CA GLU A 170 -47.24 18.49 31.86
C GLU A 170 -47.00 17.19 32.63
N VAL A 171 -47.68 16.93 33.76
CA VAL A 171 -47.55 15.68 34.53
C VAL A 171 -48.28 14.54 33.81
N HIS A 172 -47.65 13.98 32.80
CA HIS A 172 -48.07 12.78 32.07
C HIS A 172 -46.84 12.12 31.44
N LYS A 173 -46.98 10.90 30.91
CA LYS A 173 -45.87 10.19 30.26
C LYS A 173 -45.44 10.92 28.98
N SER A 174 -44.41 11.76 29.07
CA SER A 174 -43.84 12.55 27.98
C SER A 174 -42.35 12.86 28.22
N VAL A 175 -41.58 13.03 27.14
CA VAL A 175 -40.15 13.41 27.25
C VAL A 175 -39.93 14.66 28.13
N PRO A 176 -40.70 15.77 28.00
CA PRO A 176 -40.53 16.93 28.87
C PRO A 176 -40.69 16.64 30.37
N PHE A 177 -41.66 15.79 30.74
CA PHE A 177 -41.84 15.38 32.13
C PHE A 177 -40.67 14.53 32.63
N GLY A 178 -40.19 13.61 31.78
CA GLY A 178 -38.99 12.81 32.05
C GLY A 178 -37.75 13.67 32.31
N GLU A 179 -37.52 14.73 31.52
CA GLU A 179 -36.40 15.66 31.72
C GLU A 179 -36.50 16.45 33.04
N CYS A 180 -37.70 16.83 33.46
CA CYS A 180 -37.92 17.42 34.79
C CYS A 180 -37.60 16.43 35.92
N LEU A 181 -37.99 15.16 35.76
CA LEU A 181 -37.68 14.10 36.73
C LEU A 181 -36.18 13.81 36.80
N LYS A 182 -35.44 13.86 35.68
CA LYS A 182 -33.97 13.74 35.67
C LYS A 182 -33.32 14.84 36.52
N ASN A 183 -33.79 16.08 36.40
CA ASN A 183 -33.32 17.17 37.27
C ASN A 183 -33.67 16.93 38.75
N ALA A 184 -34.85 16.39 39.06
CA ALA A 184 -35.22 16.03 40.43
C ALA A 184 -34.32 14.92 41.01
N MET A 185 -33.93 13.93 40.22
CA MET A 185 -32.99 12.89 40.63
C MET A 185 -31.61 13.45 41.01
N VAL A 186 -31.14 14.51 40.33
CA VAL A 186 -29.89 15.21 40.69
C VAL A 186 -30.02 15.86 42.06
N LEU A 187 -31.14 16.56 42.34
CA LEU A 187 -31.38 17.17 43.65
C LEU A 187 -31.40 16.14 44.78
N LEU A 188 -31.92 14.94 44.50
CA LEU A 188 -31.97 13.82 45.44
C LEU A 188 -30.64 13.05 45.58
N GLY A 189 -29.59 13.47 44.87
CA GLY A 189 -28.29 12.79 44.88
C GLY A 189 -28.33 11.37 44.29
N GLN A 190 -29.36 11.04 43.51
CA GLN A 190 -29.52 9.72 42.91
C GLN A 190 -28.63 9.55 41.67
N ARG A 191 -28.21 10.67 41.05
CA ARG A 191 -27.31 10.75 39.90
C ARG A 191 -26.47 12.04 39.97
N PRO A 192 -25.27 12.07 39.37
CA PRO A 192 -24.44 13.27 39.35
C PRO A 192 -25.03 14.38 38.45
N ALA A 193 -24.76 15.64 38.80
CA ALA A 193 -25.22 16.81 38.04
C ALA A 193 -24.44 17.05 36.73
N ALA A 194 -23.27 16.44 36.58
CA ALA A 194 -22.40 16.59 35.41
C ALA A 194 -21.56 15.33 35.18
N ARG A 195 -21.14 15.12 33.92
CA ARG A 195 -20.15 14.11 33.55
C ARG A 195 -18.79 14.44 34.16
N ASP A 196 -18.00 13.41 34.46
CA ASP A 196 -16.61 13.59 34.88
C ASP A 196 -15.82 14.38 33.82
N PRO A 197 -14.86 15.23 34.24
CA PRO A 197 -14.09 16.03 33.31
C PRO A 197 -13.15 15.16 32.47
N LYS A 198 -12.99 15.50 31.19
CA LYS A 198 -11.99 14.89 30.31
C LYS A 198 -10.56 15.19 30.84
N PRO A 199 -9.63 14.23 30.78
CA PRO A 199 -8.24 14.45 31.19
C PRO A 199 -7.50 15.44 30.27
N SER A 200 -6.40 15.99 30.74
CA SER A 200 -5.47 16.73 29.88
C SER A 200 -4.84 15.81 28.83
N THR A 201 -4.36 16.37 27.71
CA THR A 201 -3.71 15.60 26.64
C THR A 201 -2.55 14.73 27.14
N ILE A 202 -1.77 15.25 28.10
CA ILE A 202 -0.61 14.58 28.67
C ILE A 202 -1.05 13.36 29.50
N VAL A 203 -2.07 13.56 30.34
CA VAL A 203 -2.64 12.50 31.16
C VAL A 203 -3.27 11.43 30.27
N TRP A 204 -4.02 11.82 29.24
CA TRP A 204 -4.61 10.92 28.27
C TRP A 204 -3.57 10.11 27.51
N MET A 205 -2.55 10.76 26.94
CA MET A 205 -1.47 10.07 26.23
C MET A 205 -0.72 9.08 27.12
N SER A 206 -0.47 9.46 28.38
CA SER A 206 0.17 8.59 29.36
C SER A 206 -0.70 7.36 29.69
N HIS A 207 -2.01 7.56 29.80
CA HIS A 207 -2.97 6.47 29.99
C HIS A 207 -2.98 5.49 28.80
N LEU A 208 -3.10 5.99 27.56
CA LEU A 208 -3.06 5.16 26.35
C LEU A 208 -1.74 4.36 26.23
N ALA A 209 -0.61 5.01 26.52
CA ALA A 209 0.70 4.36 26.49
C ALA A 209 0.84 3.27 27.57
N ALA A 210 0.35 3.54 28.78
CA ALA A 210 0.33 2.54 29.86
C ALA A 210 -0.54 1.34 29.46
N LEU A 211 -1.76 1.60 28.96
CA LEU A 211 -2.70 0.58 28.51
C LEU A 211 -2.12 -0.30 27.40
N ASN A 212 -1.37 0.27 26.44
CA ASN A 212 -0.73 -0.48 25.36
C ASN A 212 0.35 -1.46 25.84
N THR A 213 0.84 -1.29 27.07
CA THR A 213 1.82 -2.21 27.69
C THR A 213 1.19 -3.13 28.73
N SER A 214 -0.11 -2.96 29.02
CA SER A 214 -0.86 -3.81 29.93
C SER A 214 -1.10 -5.18 29.31
N THR A 215 -1.22 -6.19 30.18
CA THR A 215 -1.68 -7.54 29.81
C THR A 215 -3.07 -7.75 30.41
N PRO A 216 -4.12 -7.94 29.59
CA PRO A 216 -5.47 -8.18 30.10
C PRO A 216 -5.50 -9.48 30.89
N SER A 217 -6.26 -9.50 31.99
CA SER A 217 -6.49 -10.73 32.76
C SER A 217 -7.34 -11.76 31.98
N SER A 218 -8.22 -11.29 31.11
CA SER A 218 -8.89 -12.05 30.05
C SER A 218 -9.30 -11.15 28.89
N THR A 219 -9.58 -11.75 27.73
CA THR A 219 -10.08 -11.07 26.54
C THR A 219 -11.40 -11.72 26.11
N PRO A 220 -12.41 -10.95 25.68
CA PRO A 220 -13.64 -11.52 25.15
C PRO A 220 -13.39 -12.31 23.85
N ASP A 221 -14.28 -13.25 23.55
CA ASP A 221 -14.25 -14.03 22.32
C ASP A 221 -15.07 -13.36 21.20
N GLN A 222 -14.55 -13.38 19.99
CA GLN A 222 -15.24 -13.06 18.75
C GLN A 222 -15.19 -14.29 17.83
N ASP A 223 -16.36 -14.82 17.43
CA ASP A 223 -16.49 -16.06 16.65
C ASP A 223 -15.73 -17.27 17.24
N GLY A 224 -15.73 -17.38 18.58
CA GLY A 224 -15.07 -18.47 19.31
C GLY A 224 -13.54 -18.35 19.36
N LYS A 225 -12.99 -17.17 19.03
CA LYS A 225 -11.57 -16.87 19.17
C LYS A 225 -11.37 -15.66 20.10
N PRO A 226 -10.41 -15.69 21.03
CA PRO A 226 -10.11 -14.55 21.87
C PRO A 226 -9.63 -13.37 21.01
N MET A 227 -10.14 -12.18 21.30
CA MET A 227 -9.71 -10.98 20.61
C MET A 227 -8.22 -10.70 20.84
N PRO A 228 -7.49 -10.20 19.83
CA PRO A 228 -6.08 -9.86 19.96
C PRO A 228 -5.87 -8.68 20.92
N TRP A 229 -4.74 -8.66 21.60
CA TRP A 229 -4.31 -7.51 22.42
C TRP A 229 -2.83 -7.18 22.19
N PRO A 230 -2.46 -5.89 22.03
CA PRO A 230 -3.34 -4.71 21.91
C PRO A 230 -4.24 -4.78 20.67
N LEU A 231 -5.41 -4.16 20.72
CA LEU A 231 -6.36 -4.14 19.59
C LEU A 231 -5.80 -3.40 18.37
N PHE A 232 -4.88 -2.46 18.58
CA PHE A 232 -4.22 -1.71 17.53
C PHE A 232 -2.80 -1.33 17.94
N PRO A 233 -1.78 -1.47 17.06
CA PRO A 233 -0.38 -1.22 17.39
C PRO A 233 -0.02 0.28 17.37
N ILE A 234 -0.43 1.02 18.42
CA ILE A 234 -0.28 2.49 18.47
C ILE A 234 1.17 2.99 18.54
N ASP A 235 2.13 2.12 18.87
CA ASP A 235 3.57 2.43 18.87
C ASP A 235 4.22 2.31 17.48
N MET A 236 3.58 1.60 16.56
CA MET A 236 4.05 1.44 15.17
C MET A 236 3.26 2.27 14.17
N ALA A 237 1.99 2.57 14.47
CA ALA A 237 1.09 3.20 13.52
C ALA A 237 1.54 4.62 13.12
N PRO A 238 1.42 4.98 11.82
CA PRO A 238 1.58 6.35 11.37
C PRO A 238 0.57 7.29 12.02
N TRP A 239 1.00 8.51 12.33
CA TRP A 239 0.19 9.49 13.05
C TRP A 239 -1.20 9.80 12.43
N PRO A 240 -1.42 9.77 11.10
CA PRO A 240 -2.76 10.01 10.55
C PRO A 240 -3.80 8.99 11.03
N LEU A 241 -3.41 7.73 11.23
CA LEU A 241 -4.29 6.66 11.73
C LEU A 241 -4.56 6.78 13.24
N LEU A 242 -3.72 7.54 13.95
CA LEU A 242 -3.80 7.73 15.40
C LEU A 242 -4.58 8.99 15.78
N MET A 243 -4.93 9.85 14.82
CA MET A 243 -5.70 11.07 15.07
C MET A 243 -7.02 10.84 15.84
N PRO A 244 -7.78 9.75 15.59
CA PRO A 244 -9.00 9.51 16.36
C PRO A 244 -8.77 9.36 17.87
N LEU A 245 -7.61 8.84 18.28
CA LEU A 245 -7.24 8.69 19.70
C LEU A 245 -6.92 10.02 20.38
N ALA A 246 -6.88 11.13 19.63
CA ALA A 246 -6.76 12.46 20.22
C ALA A 246 -8.03 12.91 20.97
N HIS A 247 -9.15 12.19 20.84
CA HIS A 247 -10.38 12.43 21.59
C HIS A 247 -10.33 11.73 22.97
N PRO A 248 -10.14 12.48 24.09
CA PRO A 248 -10.14 11.88 25.42
C PRO A 248 -11.55 11.64 25.95
N ILE A 249 -11.71 10.55 26.69
CA ILE A 249 -12.86 10.29 27.56
C ILE A 249 -12.44 10.43 29.03
N PRO A 250 -13.37 10.64 29.97
CA PRO A 250 -13.05 10.66 31.40
C PRO A 250 -12.35 9.36 31.82
N LEU A 251 -11.29 9.46 32.63
CA LEU A 251 -10.49 8.28 33.02
C LEU A 251 -11.31 7.25 33.78
N SER A 252 -12.28 7.68 34.59
CA SER A 252 -13.21 6.79 35.29
C SER A 252 -13.99 5.90 34.31
N GLU A 253 -14.38 6.42 33.15
CA GLU A 253 -15.05 5.67 32.09
C GLU A 253 -14.08 4.74 31.36
N ALA A 254 -12.87 5.21 31.04
CA ALA A 254 -11.83 4.40 30.39
C ALA A 254 -11.42 3.19 31.26
N ASP A 255 -11.21 3.40 32.55
CA ASP A 255 -10.89 2.34 33.51
C ASP A 255 -12.04 1.33 33.60
N TYR A 256 -13.29 1.80 33.65
CA TYR A 256 -14.46 0.94 33.66
C TYR A 256 -14.62 0.14 32.35
N ILE A 257 -14.32 0.74 31.20
CA ILE A 257 -14.28 0.05 29.90
C ILE A 257 -13.24 -1.09 29.92
N TRP A 258 -12.06 -0.83 30.46
CA TRP A 258 -10.98 -1.83 30.58
C TRP A 258 -11.36 -2.99 31.52
N GLU A 259 -11.98 -2.69 32.66
CA GLU A 259 -12.53 -3.70 33.56
C GLU A 259 -13.63 -4.55 32.88
N ALA A 260 -14.52 -3.89 32.12
CA ALA A 260 -15.59 -4.57 31.39
C ALA A 260 -15.05 -5.47 30.27
N PHE A 261 -14.05 -5.01 29.52
CA PHE A 261 -13.34 -5.82 28.51
C PHE A 261 -12.72 -7.08 29.13
N GLN A 262 -12.19 -6.98 30.35
CA GLN A 262 -11.61 -8.10 31.09
C GLN A 262 -12.64 -9.00 31.79
N GLY A 263 -13.95 -8.74 31.61
CA GLY A 263 -15.03 -9.55 32.16
C GLY A 263 -15.35 -9.31 33.64
N GLU A 264 -14.79 -8.27 34.27
CA GLU A 264 -14.98 -8.01 35.71
C GLU A 264 -16.41 -7.59 36.07
N HIS A 265 -17.20 -7.14 35.09
CA HIS A 265 -18.59 -6.70 35.29
C HIS A 265 -19.65 -7.68 34.77
N GLY A 266 -19.26 -8.92 34.48
CA GLY A 266 -20.13 -9.99 33.98
C GLY A 266 -20.18 -10.12 32.45
N PRO A 267 -20.64 -11.27 31.92
CA PRO A 267 -20.59 -11.59 30.49
C PRO A 267 -21.46 -10.68 29.61
N ASP A 268 -22.46 -10.01 30.20
CA ASP A 268 -23.43 -9.16 29.49
C ASP A 268 -23.05 -7.67 29.50
N ARG A 269 -21.83 -7.29 29.91
CA ARG A 269 -21.40 -5.87 29.97
C ARG A 269 -20.34 -5.47 28.97
N TYR A 270 -19.69 -6.43 28.33
CA TYR A 270 -18.87 -6.13 27.16
C TYR A 270 -19.73 -6.23 25.90
N HIS A 271 -20.31 -5.09 25.50
CA HIS A 271 -21.01 -4.96 24.24
C HIS A 271 -20.41 -3.81 23.44
N THR A 272 -20.09 -4.09 22.17
CA THR A 272 -19.67 -3.05 21.22
C THR A 272 -20.77 -2.01 21.03
N TYR A 273 -22.05 -2.41 21.19
CA TYR A 273 -23.22 -1.58 20.94
C TYR A 273 -24.28 -1.76 22.04
N GLY A 274 -24.92 -0.65 22.43
CA GLY A 274 -26.16 -0.67 23.20
C GLY A 274 -27.39 -0.99 22.34
N PRO A 275 -28.58 -1.21 22.93
CA PRO A 275 -29.79 -1.55 22.20
C PRO A 275 -30.31 -0.39 21.32
N TYR A 276 -30.77 -0.69 20.10
CA TYR A 276 -31.39 0.32 19.23
C TYR A 276 -32.81 0.67 19.70
N ARG A 277 -33.06 1.91 20.13
CA ARG A 277 -34.33 2.37 20.72
C ARG A 277 -34.61 3.84 20.40
N GLY A 278 -35.88 4.20 20.20
CA GLY A 278 -36.30 5.60 20.09
C GLY A 278 -36.35 6.30 21.46
N ASP A 279 -36.35 7.63 21.48
CA ASP A 279 -36.23 8.43 22.71
C ASP A 279 -37.29 8.09 23.79
N ASP A 280 -38.55 7.84 23.38
CA ASP A 280 -39.65 7.48 24.29
C ASP A 280 -39.42 6.14 25.01
N ASP A 281 -38.71 5.20 24.37
CA ASP A 281 -38.37 3.89 24.91
C ASP A 281 -37.14 3.93 25.83
N VAL A 282 -36.30 4.96 25.70
CA VAL A 282 -35.08 5.16 26.50
C VAL A 282 -35.39 5.83 27.84
N MET A 283 -36.34 6.76 27.87
CA MET A 283 -36.66 7.57 29.05
C MET A 283 -36.86 6.76 30.34
N PRO A 284 -37.63 5.65 30.37
CA PRO A 284 -37.86 4.88 31.59
C PRO A 284 -36.58 4.29 32.20
N ASP A 285 -35.65 3.84 31.36
CA ASP A 285 -34.37 3.30 31.82
C ASP A 285 -33.45 4.40 32.35
N SER A 286 -33.51 5.59 31.73
CA SER A 286 -32.77 6.77 32.17
C SER A 286 -33.15 7.26 33.58
N LEU A 287 -34.37 6.94 34.05
CA LEU A 287 -34.91 7.35 35.35
C LEU A 287 -34.56 6.40 36.51
N LYS A 288 -33.52 5.57 36.34
CA LYS A 288 -32.96 4.71 37.39
C LYS A 288 -31.75 5.37 38.08
N PRO A 289 -31.57 5.23 39.40
CA PRO A 289 -30.38 5.72 40.09
C PRO A 289 -29.09 5.11 39.50
N SER A 290 -28.04 5.93 39.40
CA SER A 290 -26.75 5.53 38.84
C SER A 290 -25.65 6.43 39.39
N LYS A 291 -24.45 5.87 39.59
CA LYS A 291 -23.25 6.68 39.90
C LYS A 291 -22.76 7.49 38.69
N TRP A 292 -23.22 7.14 37.50
CA TRP A 292 -22.79 7.70 36.23
C TRP A 292 -23.77 8.77 35.72
N PHE A 293 -23.24 9.76 35.02
CA PHE A 293 -24.02 10.76 34.31
C PHE A 293 -24.67 10.15 33.06
N TRP A 294 -25.84 10.65 32.65
CA TRP A 294 -26.64 10.05 31.56
C TRP A 294 -25.91 9.93 30.20
N ASP A 295 -24.87 10.73 29.95
CA ASP A 295 -24.04 10.66 28.75
C ASP A 295 -22.68 9.94 28.97
N ALA A 296 -22.45 9.35 30.15
CA ALA A 296 -21.27 8.52 30.38
C ALA A 296 -21.39 7.17 29.63
N TRP A 297 -20.26 6.62 29.20
CA TRP A 297 -20.23 5.36 28.44
C TRP A 297 -21.03 4.21 29.08
N PRO A 298 -20.93 3.93 30.40
CA PRO A 298 -21.66 2.84 31.02
C PRO A 298 -23.19 2.99 30.94
N ASP A 299 -23.70 4.21 30.95
CA ASP A 299 -25.13 4.48 30.75
C ASP A 299 -25.55 4.31 29.30
N ARG A 300 -24.75 4.80 28.34
CA ARG A 300 -25.08 4.68 26.91
C ARG A 300 -25.18 3.22 26.45
N ILE A 301 -24.31 2.34 26.95
CA ILE A 301 -24.37 0.92 26.58
C ILE A 301 -25.62 0.22 27.13
N ILE A 302 -26.10 0.62 28.31
CA ILE A 302 -27.29 0.01 28.92
C ILE A 302 -28.57 0.53 28.28
N HIS A 303 -28.69 1.85 28.15
CA HIS A 303 -29.90 2.51 27.67
C HIS A 303 -30.05 2.38 26.15
N GLY A 304 -28.92 2.38 25.43
CA GLY A 304 -28.90 2.43 23.99
C GLY A 304 -29.43 3.76 23.47
N GLY A 305 -30.06 3.73 22.29
CA GLY A 305 -30.64 4.91 21.68
C GLY A 305 -30.70 4.77 20.16
N GLU A 306 -30.90 5.90 19.49
CA GLU A 306 -30.83 5.93 18.04
C GLU A 306 -29.37 5.87 17.54
N CYS A 307 -29.23 5.94 16.23
CA CYS A 307 -27.99 5.90 15.48
C CYS A 307 -26.81 6.69 16.13
N VAL A 308 -27.04 7.95 16.48
CA VAL A 308 -25.98 8.84 17.01
C VAL A 308 -25.48 8.44 18.40
N PRO A 309 -26.34 8.28 19.44
CA PRO A 309 -25.93 7.81 20.76
C PRO A 309 -25.14 6.49 20.76
N ILE A 310 -25.54 5.54 19.92
CA ILE A 310 -24.87 4.23 19.81
C ILE A 310 -23.45 4.40 19.29
N SER A 311 -23.27 5.07 18.15
CA SER A 311 -21.92 5.26 17.60
C SER A 311 -21.02 6.10 18.51
N LYS A 312 -21.56 7.09 19.24
CA LYS A 312 -20.80 7.86 20.26
C LYS A 312 -20.29 6.93 21.38
N GLY A 313 -21.14 6.03 21.87
CA GLY A 313 -20.75 5.00 22.85
C GLY A 313 -19.65 4.08 22.33
N THR A 314 -19.73 3.65 21.08
CA THR A 314 -18.71 2.74 20.51
C THR A 314 -17.38 3.44 20.20
N VAL A 315 -17.38 4.71 19.80
CA VAL A 315 -16.13 5.50 19.67
C VAL A 315 -15.46 5.66 21.05
N ASP A 316 -16.23 5.97 22.09
CA ASP A 316 -15.71 6.07 23.46
C ASP A 316 -15.13 4.72 23.93
N LEU A 317 -15.81 3.59 23.65
CA LEU A 317 -15.30 2.23 23.91
C LEU A 317 -13.93 2.00 23.27
N TYR A 318 -13.84 2.20 21.96
CA TYR A 318 -12.63 1.92 21.20
C TYR A 318 -11.48 2.87 21.57
N SER A 319 -11.78 4.14 21.84
CA SER A 319 -10.81 5.10 22.36
C SER A 319 -10.25 4.66 23.72
N GLY A 320 -11.11 4.16 24.61
CA GLY A 320 -10.71 3.59 25.90
C GLY A 320 -9.90 2.29 25.80
N LEU A 321 -9.92 1.60 24.66
CA LEU A 321 -9.20 0.34 24.41
C LEU A 321 -8.06 0.48 23.38
N ASN A 322 -7.54 1.70 23.16
CA ASN A 322 -6.46 1.99 22.19
C ASN A 322 -6.78 1.66 20.72
N LYS A 323 -8.05 1.46 20.34
CA LYS A 323 -8.45 1.24 18.94
C LYS A 323 -8.91 2.57 18.31
N PRO A 324 -8.21 3.12 17.31
CA PRO A 324 -8.66 4.34 16.65
C PRO A 324 -9.97 4.11 15.91
N ALA A 325 -11.01 4.85 16.30
CA ALA A 325 -12.35 4.75 15.73
C ALA A 325 -12.99 6.12 15.61
N MET A 326 -13.90 6.25 14.65
CA MET A 326 -14.64 7.48 14.41
C MET A 326 -16.07 7.18 14.05
N TRP A 327 -16.91 8.18 14.30
CA TRP A 327 -18.29 8.14 13.87
C TRP A 327 -18.39 8.21 12.35
N SER A 328 -19.32 7.44 11.81
CA SER A 328 -19.82 7.57 10.45
C SER A 328 -21.35 7.53 10.42
N GLY A 329 -21.94 8.07 9.35
CA GLY A 329 -23.39 8.12 9.18
C GLY A 329 -23.85 7.75 7.76
N GLN A 330 -24.99 7.07 7.68
CA GLN A 330 -25.75 6.80 6.46
C GLN A 330 -27.17 7.38 6.60
N PRO A 331 -27.92 7.68 5.52
CA PRO A 331 -29.34 7.99 5.63
C PRO A 331 -30.10 6.87 6.35
N GLY A 332 -30.61 7.15 7.56
CA GLY A 332 -31.40 6.20 8.35
C GLY A 332 -30.62 5.15 9.18
N HIS A 333 -29.28 5.21 9.24
CA HIS A 333 -28.46 4.34 10.11
C HIS A 333 -27.12 4.99 10.51
N ALA A 334 -26.60 4.73 11.71
CA ALA A 334 -25.23 5.11 12.07
C ALA A 334 -24.30 3.90 12.04
N ASN A 335 -23.06 4.18 11.67
CA ASN A 335 -21.97 3.21 11.61
C ASN A 335 -20.73 3.80 12.29
N LEU A 336 -19.64 3.01 12.26
CA LEU A 336 -18.31 3.49 12.64
C LEU A 336 -17.31 3.20 11.55
N ILE A 337 -16.21 3.94 11.55
CA ILE A 337 -14.99 3.53 10.86
C ILE A 337 -13.93 3.22 11.89
N THR A 338 -13.29 2.06 11.76
CA THR A 338 -12.18 1.66 12.63
C THR A 338 -10.93 1.35 11.82
N PHE A 339 -9.77 1.78 12.31
CA PHE A 339 -8.49 1.41 11.72
C PHE A 339 -8.02 0.06 12.26
N GLN A 340 -7.41 -0.74 11.41
CA GLN A 340 -6.92 -2.08 11.74
C GLN A 340 -5.53 -2.31 11.16
N TYR A 341 -4.83 -3.29 11.74
CA TYR A 341 -3.56 -3.79 11.23
C TYR A 341 -3.66 -5.31 11.06
N VAL A 342 -3.81 -5.76 9.83
CA VAL A 342 -4.07 -7.16 9.47
C VAL A 342 -3.05 -7.58 8.42
N ASP A 343 -2.43 -8.75 8.59
CA ASP A 343 -1.44 -9.32 7.65
C ASP A 343 -0.35 -8.33 7.20
N SER A 344 0.16 -7.55 8.16
CA SER A 344 1.18 -6.51 7.96
C SER A 344 0.73 -5.28 7.17
N ALA A 345 -0.57 -5.08 6.97
CA ALA A 345 -1.15 -3.95 6.27
C ALA A 345 -2.14 -3.14 7.13
N TRP A 346 -2.12 -1.83 6.94
CA TRP A 346 -3.11 -0.90 7.49
C TRP A 346 -4.39 -0.96 6.66
N THR A 347 -5.53 -1.15 7.32
CA THR A 347 -6.85 -1.09 6.69
C THR A 347 -7.80 -0.28 7.54
N ALA A 348 -8.97 0.03 6.99
CA ALA A 348 -10.08 0.60 7.71
C ALA A 348 -11.35 -0.17 7.37
N GLU A 349 -12.21 -0.37 8.36
CA GLU A 349 -13.47 -1.09 8.21
C GLU A 349 -14.65 -0.17 8.54
N ILE A 350 -15.73 -0.28 7.76
CA ILE A 350 -17.03 0.31 8.09
C ILE A 350 -17.79 -0.72 8.92
N GLU A 351 -17.92 -0.48 10.22
CA GLU A 351 -18.65 -1.37 11.13
C GLU A 351 -20.15 -1.02 11.12
N GLN A 352 -21.02 -2.03 11.08
CA GLN A 352 -22.50 -1.91 10.96
C GLN A 352 -23.01 -1.20 9.68
N PRO A 353 -22.65 -1.64 8.46
CA PRO A 353 -23.28 -1.12 7.26
C PRO A 353 -24.73 -1.64 7.16
N PHE A 354 -25.73 -0.75 7.16
CA PHE A 354 -27.14 -1.14 7.03
C PHE A 354 -27.59 -1.25 5.57
N ALA A 355 -27.17 -0.32 4.70
CA ALA A 355 -27.39 -0.40 3.27
C ALA A 355 -26.29 0.34 2.50
N GLY A 356 -25.61 -0.37 1.60
CA GLY A 356 -24.59 0.18 0.69
C GLY A 356 -23.18 0.26 1.29
N GLY A 357 -22.23 0.75 0.49
CA GLY A 357 -20.81 0.74 0.79
C GLY A 357 -20.27 2.10 1.25
N PRO A 358 -18.95 2.31 1.10
CA PRO A 358 -18.32 3.59 1.41
C PRO A 358 -18.89 4.76 0.60
N ASP A 359 -19.44 4.48 -0.59
CA ASP A 359 -20.11 5.45 -1.46
C ASP A 359 -21.34 6.11 -0.82
N VAL A 360 -21.96 5.47 0.18
CA VAL A 360 -23.14 5.95 0.92
C VAL A 360 -22.91 6.26 2.39
N THR A 361 -21.65 6.20 2.81
CA THR A 361 -21.27 6.44 4.20
C THR A 361 -20.53 7.76 4.30
N SER A 362 -21.01 8.66 5.14
CA SER A 362 -20.29 9.87 5.55
C SER A 362 -19.43 9.59 6.77
N ALA A 363 -18.29 10.26 6.91
CA ALA A 363 -17.42 10.09 8.06
C ALA A 363 -16.77 11.41 8.49
N GLN A 364 -16.42 11.48 9.76
CA GLN A 364 -15.81 12.68 10.31
C GLN A 364 -14.43 12.94 9.70
N TRP A 365 -14.14 14.19 9.29
CA TRP A 365 -12.85 14.56 8.69
C TRP A 365 -12.05 15.53 9.53
N TYR A 366 -10.75 15.29 9.65
CA TYR A 366 -9.88 16.01 10.58
C TYR A 366 -9.01 17.10 9.94
N PHE A 367 -9.11 17.34 8.63
CA PHE A 367 -8.32 18.34 7.88
C PHE A 367 -9.22 19.35 7.14
N ASP A 368 -10.20 19.95 7.82
CA ASP A 368 -11.11 20.92 7.19
C ASP A 368 -10.47 22.32 7.11
N GLU A 369 -9.64 22.51 6.10
CA GLU A 369 -8.86 23.74 5.89
C GLU A 369 -9.57 24.80 5.04
N ASP A 370 -10.67 24.45 4.38
CA ASP A 370 -11.32 25.28 3.37
C ASP A 370 -12.75 25.66 3.80
N PRO A 371 -12.90 26.71 4.63
CA PRO A 371 -14.21 27.20 5.05
C PRO A 371 -14.89 27.89 3.86
N GLY A 372 -15.53 27.09 3.00
CA GLY A 372 -16.17 27.58 1.78
C GLY A 372 -16.01 26.68 0.57
N THR A 373 -15.07 25.72 0.53
CA THR A 373 -15.13 24.71 -0.52
C THR A 373 -16.30 23.79 -0.23
N GLN A 374 -17.37 24.07 -0.95
CA GLN A 374 -18.42 23.15 -1.32
C GLN A 374 -17.83 21.92 -2.05
N ILE A 375 -16.97 21.13 -1.39
CA ILE A 375 -16.62 19.81 -1.90
C ILE A 375 -17.84 18.91 -1.63
N HIS A 376 -18.95 19.21 -2.31
CA HIS A 376 -20.20 18.48 -2.28
C HIS A 376 -20.03 17.31 -3.24
N PHE A 377 -19.49 16.19 -2.75
CA PHE A 377 -19.52 14.96 -3.56
C PHE A 377 -20.90 14.32 -3.55
N ARG A 378 -21.75 14.61 -2.55
CA ARG A 378 -23.16 14.19 -2.51
C ARG A 378 -24.02 15.26 -1.86
N ASP A 379 -25.23 15.45 -2.35
CA ASP A 379 -26.22 16.46 -1.95
C ASP A 379 -26.74 16.36 -0.49
N LEU A 380 -26.05 15.62 0.38
CA LEU A 380 -26.47 15.33 1.74
C LEU A 380 -25.28 15.46 2.70
N TYR A 381 -25.25 16.59 3.41
CA TYR A 381 -24.37 16.91 4.55
C TYR A 381 -22.90 17.28 4.27
N TYR A 382 -22.39 18.15 5.15
CA TYR A 382 -21.10 18.85 5.11
C TYR A 382 -19.84 17.96 5.28
N TRP A 383 -19.93 16.64 5.08
CA TRP A 383 -18.95 15.65 5.56
C TRP A 383 -18.43 14.80 4.39
N PRO A 384 -17.13 14.55 4.27
CA PRO A 384 -16.60 13.66 3.23
C PRO A 384 -17.01 12.21 3.49
N GLY A 385 -17.00 11.40 2.44
CA GLY A 385 -17.39 10.01 2.55
C GLY A 385 -16.36 9.14 3.28
N ALA A 386 -16.78 7.94 3.68
CA ALA A 386 -15.97 6.95 4.37
C ALA A 386 -14.72 6.53 3.58
N GLU A 387 -14.74 6.72 2.26
CA GLU A 387 -13.58 6.52 1.41
C GLU A 387 -12.38 7.34 1.83
N TYR A 388 -12.58 8.46 2.53
CA TYR A 388 -11.45 9.20 3.03
C TYR A 388 -10.55 8.33 3.92
N HIS A 389 -11.15 7.75 4.96
CA HIS A 389 -10.42 6.98 5.95
C HIS A 389 -9.92 5.66 5.39
N LEU A 390 -10.70 5.04 4.50
CA LEU A 390 -10.21 3.92 3.69
C LEU A 390 -8.95 4.33 2.94
N GLY A 391 -8.99 5.43 2.19
CA GLY A 391 -7.85 5.97 1.45
C GLY A 391 -6.64 6.29 2.35
N VAL A 392 -6.86 6.89 3.53
CA VAL A 392 -5.78 7.17 4.48
C VAL A 392 -5.11 5.88 4.97
N ALA A 393 -5.88 4.87 5.35
CA ALA A 393 -5.32 3.57 5.76
C ALA A 393 -4.46 2.97 4.66
N LEU A 394 -4.98 2.91 3.43
CA LEU A 394 -4.25 2.32 2.30
C LEU A 394 -3.04 3.17 1.88
N ALA A 395 -3.14 4.51 1.97
CA ALA A 395 -2.03 5.41 1.73
C ALA A 395 -0.86 5.16 2.70
N MET A 396 -1.15 4.74 3.93
CA MET A 396 -0.12 4.41 4.92
C MET A 396 0.66 3.13 4.57
N ASN A 397 0.07 2.21 3.78
CA ASN A 397 0.80 1.03 3.28
C ASN A 397 1.86 1.39 2.25
N ILE A 398 1.66 2.46 1.46
CA ILE A 398 2.72 3.01 0.60
C ILE A 398 3.76 3.74 1.45
N GLY A 399 3.30 4.48 2.46
CA GLY A 399 4.15 5.06 3.49
C GLY A 399 3.80 6.51 3.83
N LEU A 400 4.06 6.87 5.08
CA LEU A 400 3.74 8.20 5.61
C LEU A 400 4.35 9.34 4.78
N LYS A 401 5.60 9.18 4.32
CA LYS A 401 6.27 10.21 3.52
C LYS A 401 5.52 10.50 2.21
N SER A 402 5.08 9.45 1.51
CA SER A 402 4.39 9.61 0.22
C SER A 402 3.03 10.27 0.40
N TYR A 403 2.30 9.93 1.47
CA TYR A 403 1.05 10.60 1.83
C TYR A 403 1.24 12.08 2.19
N ILE A 404 2.26 12.42 2.98
CA ILE A 404 2.53 13.82 3.32
C ILE A 404 2.98 14.61 2.08
N ASP A 405 3.68 13.98 1.15
CA ASP A 405 4.02 14.58 -0.13
C ASP A 405 2.75 14.92 -0.95
N THR A 406 1.70 14.09 -0.92
CA THR A 406 0.44 14.42 -1.59
C THR A 406 -0.32 15.52 -0.85
N ARG A 407 -0.40 15.49 0.48
CA ARG A 407 -0.99 16.59 1.29
C ARG A 407 -0.33 17.95 1.00
N MET A 408 0.99 17.98 0.99
CA MET A 408 1.73 19.19 0.64
C MET A 408 1.45 19.66 -0.80
N ALA A 409 1.28 18.73 -1.75
CA ALA A 409 0.88 19.08 -3.12
C ALA A 409 -0.53 19.70 -3.17
N ALA A 410 -1.48 19.19 -2.40
CA ALA A 410 -2.80 19.81 -2.24
C ALA A 410 -2.70 21.21 -1.61
N ASN A 411 -1.84 21.38 -0.60
CA ASN A 411 -1.60 22.69 0.02
C ASN A 411 -0.94 23.70 -0.93
N ILE A 412 0.02 23.27 -1.74
CA ILE A 412 0.60 24.09 -2.80
C ILE A 412 -0.47 24.45 -3.82
N PHE A 413 -1.28 23.48 -4.25
CA PHE A 413 -2.39 23.70 -5.17
C PHE A 413 -3.36 24.77 -4.63
N ARG A 414 -3.75 24.70 -3.35
CA ARG A 414 -4.59 25.73 -2.69
C ARG A 414 -4.01 27.12 -2.83
N ALA A 415 -2.71 27.26 -2.57
CA ALA A 415 -1.98 28.52 -2.63
C ALA A 415 -1.79 29.07 -4.06
N MET A 416 -2.00 28.26 -5.11
CA MET A 416 -1.83 28.71 -6.49
C MET A 416 -2.94 29.69 -6.93
N PRO A 417 -2.61 30.68 -7.79
CA PRO A 417 -3.60 31.47 -8.51
C PRO A 417 -4.50 30.60 -9.40
N SER A 418 -5.75 31.03 -9.63
CA SER A 418 -6.75 30.26 -10.39
C SER A 418 -6.32 29.84 -11.80
N GLU A 419 -5.51 30.67 -12.49
CA GLU A 419 -4.96 30.37 -13.82
C GLU A 419 -3.93 29.23 -13.77
N ALA A 420 -3.08 29.22 -12.74
CA ALA A 420 -2.06 28.18 -12.54
C ALA A 420 -2.67 26.85 -12.06
N LYS A 421 -3.78 26.89 -11.31
CA LYS A 421 -4.51 25.68 -10.86
C LYS A 421 -4.91 24.78 -12.03
N ARG A 422 -5.45 25.36 -13.12
CA ARG A 422 -5.94 24.63 -14.30
C ARG A 422 -4.83 24.01 -15.17
N THR A 423 -3.58 24.39 -14.97
CA THR A 423 -2.44 23.91 -15.77
C THR A 423 -1.40 23.23 -14.87
N LEU A 424 -0.58 24.01 -14.18
CA LEU A 424 0.48 23.54 -13.30
C LEU A 424 -0.08 22.80 -12.08
N GLY A 425 -1.20 23.25 -11.54
CA GLY A 425 -1.87 22.63 -10.40
C GLY A 425 -2.39 21.23 -10.73
N VAL A 426 -3.15 21.07 -11.81
CA VAL A 426 -3.59 19.75 -12.30
C VAL A 426 -2.40 18.83 -12.57
N ARG A 427 -1.32 19.32 -13.18
CA ARG A 427 -0.10 18.54 -13.41
C ARG A 427 0.56 18.11 -12.10
N LEU A 428 0.64 19.01 -11.12
CA LEU A 428 1.18 18.71 -9.78
C LEU A 428 0.37 17.59 -9.12
N LEU A 429 -0.95 17.73 -9.07
CA LEU A 429 -1.86 16.75 -8.45
C LEU A 429 -1.79 15.38 -9.15
N ARG A 430 -1.81 15.35 -10.49
CA ARG A 430 -1.67 14.09 -11.28
C ARG A 430 -0.33 13.41 -11.04
N ASN A 431 0.76 14.16 -11.01
CA ASN A 431 2.08 13.60 -10.75
C ASN A 431 2.20 13.04 -9.33
N THR A 432 1.49 13.62 -8.36
CA THR A 432 1.48 13.09 -6.99
C THR A 432 0.66 11.82 -6.81
N LEU A 433 -0.34 11.57 -7.67
CA LEU A 433 -1.05 10.28 -7.69
C LEU A 433 -0.13 9.11 -8.04
N GLN A 434 0.91 9.32 -8.85
CA GLN A 434 1.93 8.31 -9.15
C GLN A 434 2.79 7.94 -7.93
N VAL A 435 2.78 8.78 -6.88
CA VAL A 435 3.56 8.59 -5.66
C VAL A 435 2.71 8.00 -4.54
N ASN A 436 1.46 8.41 -4.43
CA ASN A 436 0.48 7.81 -3.53
C ASN A 436 -0.95 8.10 -4.07
N PRO A 437 -1.60 7.12 -4.71
CA PRO A 437 -2.91 7.33 -5.32
C PRO A 437 -4.05 7.25 -4.31
N PHE A 438 -3.79 6.87 -3.05
CA PHE A 438 -4.84 6.61 -2.07
C PHE A 438 -5.19 7.84 -1.23
N ASN A 439 -4.56 9.00 -1.44
CA ASN A 439 -5.01 10.24 -0.80
C ASN A 439 -6.25 10.80 -1.54
N PRO A 440 -7.47 10.72 -0.96
CA PRO A 440 -8.71 11.02 -1.67
C PRO A 440 -8.86 12.52 -1.97
N GLU A 441 -8.21 13.37 -1.18
CA GLU A 441 -8.16 14.81 -1.39
C GLU A 441 -7.59 15.19 -2.76
N ILE A 442 -6.59 14.46 -3.27
CA ILE A 442 -5.98 14.74 -4.57
C ILE A 442 -6.99 14.52 -5.69
N TRP A 443 -7.79 13.45 -5.57
CA TRP A 443 -8.87 13.13 -6.49
C TRP A 443 -9.97 14.17 -6.43
N TYR A 444 -10.35 14.59 -5.22
CA TYR A 444 -11.33 15.66 -5.03
C TYR A 444 -10.90 16.96 -5.71
N ARG A 445 -9.63 17.36 -5.52
CA ARG A 445 -9.07 18.57 -6.15
C ARG A 445 -8.95 18.45 -7.66
N LEU A 446 -8.70 17.26 -8.20
CA LEU A 446 -8.70 17.03 -9.65
C LEU A 446 -10.12 17.08 -10.24
N ALA A 447 -11.10 16.54 -9.52
CA ALA A 447 -12.51 16.58 -9.93
C ALA A 447 -13.03 18.02 -10.04
N GLU A 448 -12.67 18.91 -9.11
CA GLU A 448 -12.99 20.35 -9.18
C GLU A 448 -12.46 21.03 -10.45
N GLN A 449 -11.47 20.44 -11.13
CA GLN A 449 -10.88 20.99 -12.35
C GLN A 449 -11.46 20.38 -13.63
N THR A 450 -12.45 19.48 -13.53
CA THR A 450 -13.13 18.90 -14.70
C THR A 450 -14.25 19.81 -15.23
N PRO A 451 -14.53 19.84 -16.54
CA PRO A 451 -15.39 20.84 -17.18
C PRO A 451 -16.85 20.94 -16.69
N ASP A 452 -17.36 19.97 -15.94
CA ASP A 452 -18.77 19.94 -15.51
C ASP A 452 -19.02 20.53 -14.11
N ALA A 453 -18.01 20.53 -13.22
CA ALA A 453 -18.19 20.97 -11.83
C ALA A 453 -18.48 22.47 -11.68
N MET A 454 -17.94 23.30 -12.57
CA MET A 454 -18.07 24.76 -12.51
C MET A 454 -19.38 25.27 -13.13
N GLN A 455 -19.93 24.54 -14.09
CA GLN A 455 -21.12 24.95 -14.84
C GLN A 455 -22.40 24.75 -14.01
N ASP A 456 -22.45 23.69 -13.20
CA ASP A 456 -23.53 23.42 -12.25
C ASP A 456 -23.49 24.35 -11.02
N LEU A 457 -22.29 24.69 -10.53
CA LEU A 457 -22.09 25.71 -9.49
C LEU A 457 -22.59 27.10 -9.91
N MET A 458 -22.36 27.49 -11.18
CA MET A 458 -22.88 28.74 -11.75
C MET A 458 -24.41 28.75 -11.88
N LEU A 459 -25.02 27.62 -12.22
CA LEU A 459 -26.48 27.47 -12.32
C LEU A 459 -27.15 27.53 -10.94
N ILE A 460 -26.53 26.94 -9.92
CA ILE A 460 -27.00 26.99 -8.53
C ILE A 460 -26.84 28.39 -7.93
N GLU A 461 -25.73 29.09 -8.22
CA GLU A 461 -25.55 30.49 -7.82
C GLU A 461 -26.54 31.44 -8.49
N ALA A 462 -26.88 31.21 -9.77
CA ALA A 462 -27.89 31.97 -10.49
C ALA A 462 -29.29 31.77 -9.90
N ALA A 463 -29.63 30.52 -9.52
CA ALA A 463 -30.86 30.19 -8.82
C ALA A 463 -30.94 30.80 -7.40
N ALA A 464 -29.82 30.81 -6.67
CA ALA A 464 -29.75 31.40 -5.33
C ALA A 464 -29.82 32.94 -5.33
N LYS A 465 -29.42 33.60 -6.43
CA LYS A 465 -29.47 35.06 -6.60
C LYS A 465 -30.77 35.57 -7.23
N GLY A 466 -31.66 34.67 -7.67
CA GLY A 466 -33.00 34.99 -8.15
C GLY A 466 -33.03 35.76 -9.47
N ASP A 467 -32.09 35.52 -10.40
CA ASP A 467 -32.09 36.15 -11.72
C ASP A 467 -32.80 35.25 -12.76
N PRO A 468 -34.07 35.54 -13.14
CA PRO A 468 -34.92 34.59 -13.86
C PRO A 468 -34.66 34.51 -15.37
N ALA A 469 -33.93 35.47 -15.94
CA ALA A 469 -33.74 35.58 -17.40
C ALA A 469 -32.89 34.43 -17.99
N LEU A 470 -32.20 33.65 -17.15
CA LEU A 470 -31.40 32.49 -17.54
C LEU A 470 -32.12 31.14 -17.38
N ILE A 471 -33.36 31.13 -16.87
CA ILE A 471 -34.10 29.92 -16.45
C ILE A 471 -35.20 29.51 -17.46
N ASP A 472 -35.58 30.39 -18.39
CA ASP A 472 -36.89 30.37 -19.06
C ASP A 472 -37.02 29.41 -20.26
N GLY A 473 -36.63 28.14 -20.07
CA GLY A 473 -36.63 27.09 -21.11
C GLY A 473 -37.31 25.78 -20.69
N HIS A 474 -38.57 25.85 -20.26
CA HIS A 474 -39.57 24.76 -20.13
C HIS A 474 -39.60 23.83 -18.89
N PRO A 475 -40.80 23.31 -18.52
CA PRO A 475 -41.14 22.87 -17.16
C PRO A 475 -41.53 21.38 -17.03
N GLY A 476 -41.39 20.85 -15.80
CA GLY A 476 -42.24 19.79 -15.27
C GLY A 476 -41.53 18.47 -14.93
N ASN A 477 -41.54 18.11 -13.64
CA ASN A 477 -41.23 16.81 -13.04
C ASN A 477 -40.09 15.98 -13.66
N GLY A 478 -38.92 16.17 -13.07
CA GLY A 478 -37.77 15.31 -13.20
C GLY A 478 -36.56 16.12 -12.76
N PHE A 479 -35.96 15.78 -11.64
CA PHE A 479 -34.50 15.88 -11.60
C PHE A 479 -33.99 14.58 -12.22
N PRO A 480 -33.72 14.52 -13.54
CA PRO A 480 -32.85 13.49 -14.03
C PRO A 480 -31.46 13.84 -13.48
N ALA A 481 -31.05 13.17 -12.41
CA ALA A 481 -29.63 12.93 -12.21
C ALA A 481 -29.18 11.98 -13.33
N LYS A 482 -29.07 12.50 -14.56
CA LYS A 482 -28.38 11.82 -15.65
C LYS A 482 -26.94 12.31 -15.67
N SER A 483 -26.12 11.56 -14.94
CA SER A 483 -24.79 11.09 -15.37
C SER A 483 -24.00 12.03 -16.28
N GLY A 484 -23.46 13.11 -15.72
CA GLY A 484 -22.10 13.51 -16.09
C GLY A 484 -21.16 12.57 -15.34
N THR A 485 -20.42 11.72 -16.02
CA THR A 485 -19.41 10.85 -15.40
C THR A 485 -18.28 11.72 -14.85
N ASN A 486 -18.20 11.87 -13.51
CA ASN A 486 -17.05 12.49 -12.87
C ASN A 486 -15.87 11.51 -12.97
N THR A 487 -15.13 11.61 -14.07
CA THR A 487 -14.01 10.72 -14.40
C THR A 487 -12.96 10.64 -13.29
N ALA A 488 -12.72 11.70 -12.52
CA ALA A 488 -11.77 11.67 -11.41
C ALA A 488 -12.32 10.89 -10.20
N SER A 489 -13.60 11.04 -9.89
CA SER A 489 -14.29 10.27 -8.84
C SER A 489 -14.37 8.79 -9.21
N ASP A 490 -14.79 8.48 -10.43
CA ASP A 490 -14.86 7.10 -10.92
C ASP A 490 -13.49 6.44 -10.83
N GLN A 491 -12.44 7.10 -11.35
CA GLN A 491 -11.05 6.66 -11.32
C GLN A 491 -10.53 6.39 -9.90
N TYR A 492 -10.87 7.24 -8.94
CA TYR A 492 -10.52 7.02 -7.53
C TYR A 492 -11.15 5.72 -7.00
N TRP A 493 -12.46 5.54 -7.19
CA TRP A 493 -13.16 4.34 -6.73
C TRP A 493 -12.64 3.07 -7.41
N ARG A 494 -12.21 3.14 -8.68
CA ARG A 494 -11.49 2.03 -9.32
C ARG A 494 -10.21 1.72 -8.58
N THR A 495 -9.33 2.72 -8.44
CA THR A 495 -8.01 2.58 -7.80
C THR A 495 -8.12 2.00 -6.38
N LEU A 496 -9.14 2.43 -5.63
CA LEU A 496 -9.43 1.93 -4.29
C LEU A 496 -9.84 0.45 -4.31
N ALA A 497 -10.81 0.08 -5.17
CA ALA A 497 -11.28 -1.30 -5.31
C ALA A 497 -10.17 -2.26 -5.75
N GLU A 498 -9.28 -1.80 -6.63
CA GLU A 498 -8.13 -2.56 -7.13
C GLU A 498 -7.12 -2.89 -6.02
N PHE A 499 -6.76 -1.92 -5.19
CA PHE A 499 -5.83 -2.13 -4.08
C PHE A 499 -6.43 -3.04 -3.01
N VAL A 500 -7.70 -2.83 -2.65
CA VAL A 500 -8.42 -3.69 -1.72
C VAL A 500 -8.45 -5.14 -2.22
N THR A 501 -8.73 -5.33 -3.52
CA THR A 501 -8.77 -6.66 -4.15
C THR A 501 -7.37 -7.28 -4.23
N GLN A 502 -6.35 -6.49 -4.58
CA GLN A 502 -4.97 -6.94 -4.68
C GLN A 502 -4.45 -7.48 -3.35
N PHE A 503 -4.79 -6.85 -2.23
CA PHE A 503 -4.22 -7.18 -0.93
C PHE A 503 -5.22 -7.86 0.03
N GLY A 504 -6.45 -8.13 -0.40
CA GLY A 504 -7.48 -8.77 0.43
C GLY A 504 -7.88 -7.96 1.67
N LEU A 505 -7.78 -6.62 1.59
CA LEU A 505 -7.79 -5.72 2.77
C LEU A 505 -9.18 -5.34 3.28
N LEU A 506 -10.22 -5.72 2.55
CA LEU A 506 -11.61 -5.75 3.02
C LEU A 506 -12.14 -7.16 2.83
N SER A 507 -12.90 -7.64 3.80
CA SER A 507 -13.66 -8.88 3.70
C SER A 507 -14.82 -8.71 2.69
N HIS A 508 -14.50 -8.67 1.40
CA HIS A 508 -15.47 -8.85 0.31
C HIS A 508 -15.33 -10.26 -0.29
N PRO A 509 -16.40 -10.84 -0.88
CA PRO A 509 -16.40 -12.21 -1.36
C PRO A 509 -15.29 -12.41 -2.39
N ALA A 510 -14.53 -13.51 -2.25
CA ALA A 510 -13.57 -13.93 -3.25
C ALA A 510 -14.25 -14.04 -4.63
N ALA A 511 -13.55 -13.63 -5.71
CA ALA A 511 -14.06 -13.71 -7.08
C ALA A 511 -14.66 -15.11 -7.37
N HIS A 512 -15.92 -15.15 -7.82
CA HIS A 512 -16.68 -16.39 -8.00
C HIS A 512 -16.40 -17.01 -9.39
N GLY A 513 -15.16 -17.47 -9.62
CA GLY A 513 -14.78 -18.23 -10.82
C GLY A 513 -13.90 -17.49 -11.83
N GLU A 514 -13.53 -18.15 -12.93
CA GLU A 514 -12.57 -17.63 -13.93
C GLU A 514 -13.13 -16.45 -14.75
N GLU A 515 -14.44 -16.39 -14.98
CA GLU A 515 -15.10 -15.32 -15.73
C GLU A 515 -15.07 -13.98 -14.97
N ASP A 516 -15.31 -14.02 -13.66
CA ASP A 516 -15.18 -12.85 -12.78
C ASP A 516 -13.73 -12.35 -12.72
N ARG A 517 -12.74 -13.25 -12.67
CA ARG A 517 -11.31 -12.89 -12.66
C ARG A 517 -10.89 -12.24 -13.97
N ARG A 518 -11.35 -12.78 -15.11
CA ARG A 518 -11.14 -12.17 -16.43
C ARG A 518 -11.75 -10.79 -16.49
N ARG A 519 -13.01 -10.63 -16.04
CA ARG A 519 -13.70 -9.33 -16.05
C ARG A 519 -12.95 -8.28 -15.23
N ILE A 520 -12.42 -8.67 -14.07
CA ILE A 520 -11.59 -7.79 -13.24
C ILE A 520 -10.25 -7.51 -13.95
N TYR A 521 -9.61 -8.50 -14.59
CA TYR A 521 -8.37 -8.31 -15.35
C TYR A 521 -8.53 -7.34 -16.55
N ASP A 522 -9.58 -7.53 -17.34
CA ASP A 522 -9.91 -6.67 -18.48
C ASP A 522 -10.26 -5.25 -18.02
N TYR A 523 -10.87 -5.11 -16.85
CA TYR A 523 -11.12 -3.82 -16.21
C TYR A 523 -9.83 -3.14 -15.74
N LEU A 524 -8.92 -3.87 -15.06
CA LEU A 524 -7.62 -3.35 -14.60
C LEU A 524 -6.77 -2.76 -15.75
N LYS A 525 -6.83 -3.36 -16.94
CA LYS A 525 -6.17 -2.83 -18.16
C LYS A 525 -6.63 -1.42 -18.53
N THR A 526 -7.85 -1.05 -18.14
CA THR A 526 -8.46 0.25 -18.48
C THR A 526 -8.19 1.34 -17.45
N VAL A 527 -7.45 1.05 -16.37
CA VAL A 527 -7.25 1.98 -15.26
C VAL A 527 -5.89 2.68 -15.31
N PRO A 528 -5.87 4.01 -15.56
CA PRO A 528 -4.64 4.80 -15.52
C PRO A 528 -3.86 4.69 -14.21
N GLY A 529 -2.58 4.31 -14.30
CA GLY A 529 -1.66 4.21 -13.15
C GLY A 529 -1.37 2.77 -12.70
N ILE A 530 -2.16 1.79 -13.16
CA ILE A 530 -1.83 0.38 -13.01
C ILE A 530 -0.60 0.06 -13.88
N SER A 531 0.49 -0.36 -13.26
CA SER A 531 1.70 -0.73 -13.99
C SER A 531 1.55 -2.13 -14.60
N ALA A 532 2.38 -2.42 -15.61
CA ALA A 532 2.44 -3.75 -16.19
C ALA A 532 2.80 -4.84 -15.16
N ILE A 533 3.58 -4.45 -14.14
CA ILE A 533 4.00 -5.30 -13.04
C ILE A 533 2.80 -5.60 -12.12
N ASP A 534 1.91 -4.63 -11.90
CA ASP A 534 0.69 -4.81 -11.10
C ASP A 534 -0.30 -5.75 -11.79
N LEU A 535 -0.49 -5.60 -13.11
CA LEU A 535 -1.31 -6.52 -13.92
C LEU A 535 -0.74 -7.94 -13.93
N ALA A 536 0.58 -8.08 -14.10
CA ALA A 536 1.26 -9.38 -14.05
C ALA A 536 1.17 -10.02 -12.67
N SER A 537 1.27 -9.23 -11.60
CA SER A 537 1.14 -9.68 -10.21
C SER A 537 -0.29 -10.10 -9.90
N TYR A 538 -1.30 -9.36 -10.36
CA TYR A 538 -2.71 -9.74 -10.22
C TYR A 538 -3.00 -11.06 -10.95
N ALA A 539 -2.53 -11.22 -12.20
CA ALA A 539 -2.65 -12.49 -12.91
C ALA A 539 -1.93 -13.63 -12.15
N GLY A 540 -0.73 -13.39 -11.62
CA GLY A 540 0.04 -14.35 -10.82
C GLY A 540 -0.61 -14.75 -9.48
N LYS A 541 -1.35 -13.86 -8.82
CA LYS A 541 -2.02 -14.16 -7.54
C LYS A 541 -3.02 -15.31 -7.64
N PHE A 542 -3.62 -15.54 -8.82
CA PHE A 542 -4.53 -16.66 -9.05
C PHE A 542 -3.82 -17.97 -9.41
N THR A 543 -2.52 -17.96 -9.69
CA THR A 543 -1.68 -19.17 -9.74
C THR A 543 -1.15 -19.53 -8.36
N GLU A 544 -0.84 -18.53 -7.53
CA GLU A 544 -0.18 -18.70 -6.22
C GLU A 544 -1.16 -19.08 -5.08
N ASN A 545 -2.36 -18.47 -5.01
CA ASN A 545 -3.31 -18.74 -3.92
C ASN A 545 -4.18 -20.01 -4.09
N ASN A 546 -3.89 -20.89 -5.06
CA ASN A 546 -4.73 -22.05 -5.35
C ASN A 546 -3.97 -23.32 -5.77
N VAL A 547 -2.84 -23.62 -5.13
CA VAL A 547 -2.22 -24.97 -5.25
C VAL A 547 -3.16 -26.08 -4.72
N ALA A 548 -4.23 -25.71 -3.99
CA ALA A 548 -5.29 -26.63 -3.57
C ALA A 548 -6.46 -26.76 -4.58
N HIS A 549 -6.54 -25.90 -5.61
CA HIS A 549 -7.62 -25.89 -6.60
C HIS A 549 -7.13 -25.62 -8.04
N ALA A 550 -6.08 -26.34 -8.48
CA ALA A 550 -5.84 -26.54 -9.91
C ALA A 550 -6.94 -27.48 -10.48
N ASN A 551 -8.18 -26.99 -10.55
CA ASN A 551 -9.29 -27.74 -11.13
C ASN A 551 -9.09 -27.85 -12.65
N ALA A 552 -9.37 -29.02 -13.23
CA ALA A 552 -9.35 -29.25 -14.67
C ALA A 552 -10.21 -28.23 -15.44
N ASP A 553 -11.29 -27.76 -14.82
CA ASP A 553 -12.21 -26.76 -15.38
C ASP A 553 -11.54 -25.40 -15.63
N ALA A 554 -10.54 -25.01 -14.83
CA ALA A 554 -9.82 -23.74 -14.99
C ALA A 554 -8.82 -23.79 -16.16
N VAL A 555 -8.16 -24.94 -16.35
CA VAL A 555 -7.25 -25.16 -17.49
C VAL A 555 -8.05 -25.20 -18.79
N ASP A 556 -9.19 -25.89 -18.80
CA ASP A 556 -10.07 -25.97 -19.96
C ASP A 556 -10.64 -24.60 -20.36
N TYR A 557 -11.00 -23.75 -19.39
CA TYR A 557 -11.45 -22.37 -19.64
C TYR A 557 -10.35 -21.49 -20.26
N ASP A 558 -9.16 -21.47 -19.65
CA ASP A 558 -8.02 -20.69 -20.14
C ASP A 558 -7.59 -21.15 -21.54
N GLN A 559 -7.57 -22.47 -21.77
CA GLN A 559 -7.24 -23.07 -23.07
C GLN A 559 -8.26 -22.66 -24.14
N LYS A 560 -9.56 -22.72 -23.85
CA LYS A 560 -10.62 -22.28 -24.78
C LYS A 560 -10.48 -20.81 -25.15
N LEU A 561 -10.18 -19.94 -24.19
CA LEU A 561 -9.93 -18.53 -24.44
C LEU A 561 -8.67 -18.31 -25.30
N ALA A 562 -7.58 -19.01 -24.97
CA ALA A 562 -6.33 -18.94 -25.74
C ALA A 562 -6.54 -19.37 -27.20
N GLU A 563 -7.29 -20.47 -27.42
CA GLU A 563 -7.67 -20.97 -28.75
C GLU A 563 -8.59 -20.01 -29.50
N ALA A 564 -9.44 -19.26 -28.79
CA ALA A 564 -10.25 -18.19 -29.35
C ALA A 564 -9.45 -16.91 -29.66
N GLY A 565 -8.15 -16.89 -29.37
CA GLY A 565 -7.27 -15.74 -29.62
C GLY A 565 -7.34 -14.66 -28.54
N ASP A 566 -7.98 -14.92 -27.40
CA ASP A 566 -8.15 -13.95 -26.32
C ASP A 566 -6.83 -13.71 -25.57
N SER A 567 -6.42 -12.44 -25.45
CA SER A 567 -5.16 -12.05 -24.80
C SER A 567 -5.04 -12.51 -23.33
N TYR A 568 -6.14 -12.56 -22.57
CA TYR A 568 -6.12 -13.07 -21.20
C TYR A 568 -5.93 -14.59 -21.19
N GLY A 569 -6.68 -15.33 -22.01
CA GLY A 569 -6.49 -16.77 -22.16
C GLY A 569 -5.08 -17.15 -22.56
N GLN A 570 -4.51 -16.43 -23.54
CA GLN A 570 -3.12 -16.60 -23.98
C GLN A 570 -2.10 -16.27 -22.87
N LEU A 571 -2.30 -15.20 -22.11
CA LEU A 571 -1.49 -14.89 -20.92
C LEU A 571 -1.53 -16.04 -19.89
N ARG A 572 -2.73 -16.49 -19.54
CA ARG A 572 -2.96 -17.54 -18.52
C ARG A 572 -2.34 -18.87 -18.93
N MET A 573 -2.58 -19.30 -20.17
CA MET A 573 -1.94 -20.51 -20.69
C MET A 573 -0.43 -20.35 -20.82
N GLY A 574 0.05 -19.16 -21.18
CA GLY A 574 1.47 -18.83 -21.20
C GLY A 574 2.14 -19.00 -19.83
N GLN A 575 1.50 -18.51 -18.76
CA GLN A 575 1.94 -18.72 -17.37
C GLN A 575 1.94 -20.20 -17.00
N ARG A 576 0.85 -20.93 -17.30
CA ARG A 576 0.71 -22.37 -17.00
C ARG A 576 1.76 -23.24 -17.69
N TYR A 577 2.09 -22.94 -18.94
CA TYR A 577 3.18 -23.62 -19.63
C TYR A 577 4.55 -23.22 -19.07
N SER A 578 4.70 -22.03 -18.49
CA SER A 578 5.95 -21.57 -17.88
C SER A 578 6.22 -22.27 -16.53
N ASP A 579 5.19 -22.50 -15.72
CA ASP A 579 5.30 -23.09 -14.37
C ASP A 579 4.89 -24.58 -14.28
N GLY A 580 4.25 -25.13 -15.31
CA GLY A 580 3.72 -26.49 -15.33
C GLY A 580 2.39 -26.67 -14.57
N SER A 581 1.65 -25.59 -14.32
CA SER A 581 0.41 -25.60 -13.54
C SER A 581 -0.77 -26.19 -14.34
N GLY A 582 -1.03 -27.47 -14.11
CA GLY A 582 -2.13 -28.22 -14.75
C GLY A 582 -1.84 -28.66 -16.20
N VAL A 583 -0.67 -28.32 -16.73
CA VAL A 583 -0.15 -28.72 -18.06
C VAL A 583 1.33 -29.08 -17.96
N SER A 584 1.86 -29.85 -18.90
CA SER A 584 3.31 -30.10 -18.97
C SER A 584 4.06 -28.81 -19.28
N GLN A 585 5.02 -28.44 -18.42
CA GLN A 585 5.86 -27.25 -18.60
C GLN A 585 6.52 -27.24 -19.99
N SER A 586 6.45 -26.10 -20.69
CA SER A 586 7.01 -25.87 -22.00
C SER A 586 7.30 -24.39 -22.22
N ASP A 587 8.57 -24.00 -22.05
CA ASP A 587 9.03 -22.63 -22.27
C ASP A 587 8.74 -22.11 -23.68
N ASP A 588 8.76 -22.98 -24.69
CA ASP A 588 8.48 -22.61 -26.08
C ASP A 588 7.01 -22.21 -26.25
N LYS A 589 6.08 -23.03 -25.75
CA LYS A 589 4.64 -22.71 -25.78
C LYS A 589 4.30 -21.51 -24.92
N ALA A 590 4.94 -21.39 -23.76
CA ALA A 590 4.79 -20.23 -22.89
C ALA A 590 5.18 -18.95 -23.61
N GLN A 591 6.32 -18.94 -24.29
CA GLN A 591 6.78 -17.78 -25.06
C GLN A 591 5.86 -17.45 -26.23
N GLU A 592 5.40 -18.44 -26.98
CA GLU A 592 4.48 -18.25 -28.10
C GLU A 592 3.15 -17.60 -27.65
N LEU A 593 2.55 -18.12 -26.58
CA LEU A 593 1.28 -17.62 -26.07
C LEU A 593 1.42 -16.24 -25.41
N LEU A 594 2.48 -16.02 -24.62
CA LEU A 594 2.75 -14.70 -24.04
C LEU A 594 3.06 -13.67 -25.12
N ALA A 595 3.79 -14.03 -26.17
CA ALA A 595 4.04 -13.16 -27.30
C ALA A 595 2.75 -12.80 -28.05
N SER A 596 1.87 -13.78 -28.21
CA SER A 596 0.55 -13.57 -28.82
C SER A 596 -0.30 -12.63 -27.97
N ALA A 597 -0.35 -12.81 -26.65
CA ALA A 597 -1.07 -11.89 -25.77
C ALA A 597 -0.47 -10.48 -25.80
N ALA A 598 0.85 -10.39 -25.70
CA ALA A 598 1.59 -9.13 -25.72
C ALA A 598 1.44 -8.39 -27.07
N SER A 599 1.31 -9.11 -28.19
CA SER A 599 1.05 -8.55 -29.52
C SER A 599 -0.29 -7.80 -29.60
N GLN A 600 -1.24 -8.21 -28.76
CA GLN A 600 -2.55 -7.58 -28.64
C GLN A 600 -2.54 -6.41 -27.65
N GLY A 601 -1.36 -6.00 -27.18
CA GLY A 601 -1.19 -4.93 -26.20
C GLY A 601 -1.30 -5.40 -24.74
N ASP A 602 -1.28 -6.71 -24.46
CA ASP A 602 -1.25 -7.22 -23.09
C ASP A 602 0.12 -7.01 -22.45
N VAL A 603 0.25 -5.93 -21.68
CA VAL A 603 1.53 -5.51 -21.09
C VAL A 603 2.00 -6.46 -19.98
N ALA A 604 1.09 -7.20 -19.33
CA ALA A 604 1.47 -8.22 -18.36
C ALA A 604 2.16 -9.40 -19.05
N ALA A 605 1.61 -9.84 -20.18
CA ALA A 605 2.24 -10.87 -21.00
C ALA A 605 3.60 -10.41 -21.52
N ALA A 606 3.73 -9.14 -21.97
CA ALA A 606 5.00 -8.57 -22.40
C ALA A 606 6.06 -8.59 -21.29
N THR A 607 5.65 -8.22 -20.06
CA THR A 607 6.51 -8.21 -18.87
C THR A 607 6.96 -9.61 -18.46
N ILE A 608 6.05 -10.59 -18.46
CA ILE A 608 6.40 -11.97 -18.14
C ILE A 608 7.33 -12.54 -19.20
N LEU A 609 7.08 -12.23 -20.47
CA LEU A 609 7.91 -12.68 -21.58
C LEU A 609 9.32 -12.07 -21.55
N GLU A 610 9.46 -10.82 -21.10
CA GLU A 610 10.75 -10.19 -20.81
C GLU A 610 11.48 -10.87 -19.65
N ARG A 611 10.80 -11.17 -18.55
CA ARG A 611 11.38 -11.93 -17.43
C ARG A 611 11.81 -13.33 -17.86
N MET A 612 11.08 -13.93 -18.79
CA MET A 612 11.51 -15.19 -19.40
C MET A 612 12.76 -14.98 -20.24
N ASN A 613 12.99 -13.84 -20.89
CA ASN A 613 14.15 -13.61 -21.74
C ASN A 613 15.12 -12.57 -21.16
N PRO A 614 15.74 -12.83 -19.98
CA PRO A 614 16.66 -11.89 -19.37
C PRO A 614 17.86 -11.66 -20.29
N SER A 615 18.31 -10.42 -20.38
CA SER A 615 19.43 -10.05 -21.23
C SER A 615 20.33 -9.02 -20.55
N ILE A 616 21.56 -8.88 -21.06
CA ILE A 616 22.53 -7.92 -20.57
C ILE A 616 21.92 -6.49 -20.65
N PRO A 617 21.97 -5.70 -19.56
CA PRO A 617 21.42 -4.35 -19.53
C PRO A 617 22.03 -3.43 -20.59
N ALA A 618 21.19 -2.56 -21.17
CA ALA A 618 21.58 -1.68 -22.27
C ALA A 618 22.65 -0.65 -21.89
N ASP A 619 22.68 -0.22 -20.62
CA ASP A 619 23.65 0.73 -20.09
C ASP A 619 25.07 0.15 -20.00
N GLN A 620 25.21 -1.18 -20.09
CA GLN A 620 26.50 -1.87 -20.12
C GLN A 620 27.00 -2.16 -21.55
N VAL A 621 26.26 -1.71 -22.58
CA VAL A 621 26.55 -2.00 -23.98
C VAL A 621 26.69 -0.71 -24.77
N THR A 622 27.90 -0.45 -25.26
CA THR A 622 28.12 0.60 -26.27
C THR A 622 27.97 -0.02 -27.66
N VAL A 623 27.22 0.65 -28.55
CA VAL A 623 26.97 0.17 -29.91
C VAL A 623 27.48 1.14 -30.96
N LYS A 624 28.07 0.58 -32.02
CA LYS A 624 28.55 1.32 -33.19
C LYS A 624 28.15 0.62 -34.48
N GLY A 625 27.40 1.32 -35.33
CA GLY A 625 27.08 0.87 -36.68
C GLY A 625 28.13 1.27 -37.71
N SER A 626 28.09 0.63 -38.88
CA SER A 626 28.91 0.98 -40.04
C SER A 626 28.60 2.37 -40.59
N SER A 627 27.33 2.78 -40.54
CA SER A 627 26.83 4.12 -40.85
C SER A 627 25.42 4.32 -40.26
N GLU A 628 24.89 5.53 -40.37
CA GLU A 628 23.54 5.89 -39.93
C GLU A 628 22.83 6.66 -41.06
N TYR A 629 21.57 6.35 -41.33
CA TYR A 629 20.77 7.03 -42.35
C TYR A 629 20.52 8.50 -41.99
N SER A 630 20.17 8.77 -40.73
CA SER A 630 19.95 10.10 -40.19
C SER A 630 20.11 10.12 -38.66
N GLN A 631 19.94 11.30 -38.05
CA GLN A 631 19.93 11.44 -36.58
C GLN A 631 18.79 10.70 -35.89
N THR A 632 17.76 10.25 -36.62
CA THR A 632 16.64 9.49 -36.04
C THR A 632 16.80 7.98 -36.19
N GLN A 633 17.72 7.47 -37.01
CA GLN A 633 17.91 6.02 -37.22
C GLN A 633 19.30 5.55 -36.75
N GLN A 634 19.65 5.93 -35.52
CA GLN A 634 20.98 5.71 -34.95
C GLN A 634 21.20 4.28 -34.48
N ALA A 635 22.46 3.83 -34.46
CA ALA A 635 22.80 2.48 -34.00
C ALA A 635 22.44 2.23 -32.53
N LYS A 636 22.37 3.29 -31.71
CA LYS A 636 21.95 3.22 -30.29
C LYS A 636 20.56 2.60 -30.08
N HIS A 637 19.66 2.74 -31.07
CA HIS A 637 18.30 2.19 -30.98
C HIS A 637 18.29 0.67 -30.87
N LEU A 638 19.37 0.02 -31.31
CA LEU A 638 19.53 -1.41 -31.16
C LEU A 638 19.58 -1.86 -29.71
N VAL A 639 19.99 -1.01 -28.78
CA VAL A 639 20.16 -1.36 -27.35
C VAL A 639 19.29 -0.52 -26.42
N ASP A 640 18.97 0.73 -26.75
CA ASP A 640 18.35 1.70 -25.83
C ASP A 640 16.85 1.46 -25.52
N GLY A 641 16.23 0.49 -26.19
CA GLY A 641 14.82 0.13 -25.97
C GLY A 641 13.83 0.95 -26.80
N ALA A 642 14.30 1.77 -27.75
CA ALA A 642 13.43 2.41 -28.72
C ALA A 642 12.53 1.37 -29.41
N GLY A 643 11.24 1.68 -29.50
CA GLY A 643 10.22 0.80 -30.10
C GLY A 643 9.91 -0.48 -29.31
N MET A 644 10.50 -0.70 -28.13
CA MET A 644 10.31 -1.92 -27.35
C MET A 644 9.18 -1.79 -26.32
N THR A 645 8.35 -2.82 -26.24
CA THR A 645 7.47 -3.12 -25.10
C THR A 645 7.77 -4.55 -24.63
N GLY A 646 8.58 -4.69 -23.59
CA GLY A 646 9.18 -5.98 -23.22
C GLY A 646 10.09 -6.51 -24.33
N VAL A 647 9.79 -7.70 -24.87
CA VAL A 647 10.49 -8.31 -26.03
C VAL A 647 9.78 -8.08 -27.36
N ILE A 648 8.76 -7.23 -27.38
CA ILE A 648 8.05 -6.87 -28.61
C ILE A 648 8.63 -5.58 -29.15
N HIS A 649 9.02 -5.58 -30.43
CA HIS A 649 9.37 -4.36 -31.14
C HIS A 649 8.18 -3.90 -32.01
N ASP A 650 7.96 -2.58 -32.04
CA ASP A 650 6.99 -1.93 -32.92
C ASP A 650 7.34 -2.08 -34.42
N ASN A 651 6.49 -1.51 -35.27
CA ASN A 651 6.68 -1.42 -36.71
C ASN A 651 6.53 0.04 -37.18
N GLU A 652 7.21 0.96 -36.49
CA GLU A 652 7.05 2.39 -36.75
C GLU A 652 7.37 2.77 -38.21
N GLN A 653 6.43 3.47 -38.87
CA GLN A 653 6.48 3.70 -40.32
C GLN A 653 7.68 4.56 -40.73
N GLY A 654 8.16 5.46 -39.87
CA GLY A 654 9.35 6.27 -40.10
C GLY A 654 10.68 5.58 -39.74
N ALA A 655 10.62 4.36 -39.18
CA ALA A 655 11.76 3.60 -38.68
C ALA A 655 12.67 4.35 -37.69
N GLY A 656 12.22 5.46 -37.09
CA GLY A 656 12.92 6.23 -36.06
C GLY A 656 13.08 5.50 -34.73
N THR A 657 12.49 4.33 -34.55
CA THR A 657 12.79 3.39 -33.46
C THR A 657 13.81 2.32 -33.84
N MET A 658 14.32 2.32 -35.08
CA MET A 658 15.18 1.29 -35.64
C MET A 658 16.50 1.88 -36.12
N TRP A 659 17.54 1.06 -36.22
CA TRP A 659 18.78 1.45 -36.90
C TRP A 659 18.66 1.20 -38.41
N GLN A 660 19.09 2.17 -39.19
CA GLN A 660 19.24 2.05 -40.65
C GLN A 660 20.58 2.61 -41.09
N THR A 661 21.21 1.94 -42.06
CA THR A 661 22.41 2.45 -42.72
C THR A 661 22.05 3.56 -43.71
N ALA A 662 23.03 4.41 -44.04
CA ALA A 662 22.94 5.27 -45.21
C ALA A 662 22.74 4.45 -46.51
N LEU A 663 22.15 5.06 -47.53
CA LEU A 663 21.92 4.42 -48.82
C LEU A 663 23.25 4.21 -49.58
N HIS A 664 23.36 3.09 -50.31
CA HIS A 664 24.44 2.80 -51.26
C HIS A 664 25.88 2.91 -50.69
N LEU A 665 26.16 2.21 -49.60
CA LEU A 665 27.48 2.20 -48.97
C LEU A 665 28.47 1.26 -49.66
N GLU A 666 29.74 1.68 -49.72
CA GLU A 666 30.85 0.76 -49.95
C GLU A 666 31.06 -0.14 -48.72
N ALA A 667 31.37 -1.41 -48.97
CA ALA A 667 31.63 -2.36 -47.91
C ALA A 667 32.87 -1.96 -47.09
N THR A 668 32.70 -1.85 -45.78
CA THR A 668 33.79 -1.51 -44.85
C THR A 668 34.05 -2.68 -43.92
N SER A 669 35.28 -2.80 -43.43
CA SER A 669 35.61 -3.81 -42.44
C SER A 669 35.29 -3.29 -41.02
N PRO A 670 34.59 -4.06 -40.17
CA PRO A 670 34.25 -3.62 -38.82
C PRO A 670 35.48 -3.44 -37.92
N VAL A 671 36.54 -4.22 -38.17
CA VAL A 671 37.85 -4.18 -37.49
C VAL A 671 38.91 -4.77 -38.42
N ALA A 672 40.17 -4.38 -38.24
CA ALA A 672 41.26 -4.95 -39.04
C ALA A 672 41.28 -6.48 -38.97
N GLY A 673 41.34 -7.14 -40.14
CA GLY A 673 41.41 -8.60 -40.26
C GLY A 673 40.07 -9.31 -40.51
N LEU A 674 38.92 -8.65 -40.33
CA LEU A 674 37.62 -9.20 -40.74
C LEU A 674 37.27 -8.79 -42.18
N ALA A 675 36.51 -9.63 -42.87
CA ALA A 675 36.09 -9.38 -44.25
C ALA A 675 35.19 -8.13 -44.34
N PRO A 676 35.31 -7.31 -45.41
CA PRO A 676 34.43 -6.16 -45.63
C PRO A 676 32.95 -6.56 -45.67
N SER A 677 32.10 -5.71 -45.12
CA SER A 677 30.66 -5.89 -45.06
C SER A 677 29.94 -4.59 -45.45
N PRO A 678 28.85 -4.65 -46.23
CA PRO A 678 28.06 -3.47 -46.58
C PRO A 678 27.36 -2.85 -45.35
N ALA A 679 27.08 -3.66 -44.32
CA ALA A 679 26.47 -3.23 -43.08
C ALA A 679 26.93 -4.10 -41.91
N TRP A 680 27.46 -3.46 -40.88
CA TRP A 680 27.88 -4.15 -39.67
C TRP A 680 27.55 -3.30 -38.44
N VAL A 681 27.36 -3.97 -37.32
CA VAL A 681 27.22 -3.36 -36.00
C VAL A 681 28.14 -4.06 -35.01
N ARG A 682 28.82 -3.26 -34.20
CA ARG A 682 29.69 -3.70 -33.11
C ARG A 682 29.07 -3.30 -31.77
N PHE A 683 29.05 -4.26 -30.85
CA PHE A 683 28.66 -4.09 -29.46
C PHE A 683 29.89 -4.29 -28.59
N ASP A 684 30.18 -3.31 -27.74
CA ASP A 684 31.27 -3.36 -26.77
C ASP A 684 30.67 -3.34 -25.37
N PHE A 685 31.03 -4.33 -24.55
CA PHE A 685 30.57 -4.43 -23.17
C PHE A 685 31.52 -3.69 -22.24
N ASP A 686 31.05 -3.09 -21.16
CA ASP A 686 31.92 -2.40 -20.18
C ASP A 686 32.94 -3.34 -19.52
N HIS A 687 32.56 -4.59 -19.31
CA HIS A 687 33.41 -5.68 -18.86
C HIS A 687 33.16 -6.95 -19.71
N PRO A 688 34.10 -7.90 -19.79
CA PRO A 688 33.85 -9.16 -20.47
C PRO A 688 32.65 -9.92 -19.87
N VAL A 689 31.66 -10.28 -20.68
CA VAL A 689 30.38 -10.88 -20.25
C VAL A 689 30.17 -12.27 -20.85
N ARG A 690 29.40 -13.11 -20.18
CA ARG A 690 28.89 -14.38 -20.73
C ARG A 690 27.44 -14.23 -21.12
N PHE A 691 27.05 -14.77 -22.28
CA PHE A 691 25.66 -14.82 -22.73
C PHE A 691 25.44 -16.10 -23.55
N ALA A 692 24.22 -16.64 -23.47
CA ALA A 692 23.83 -17.89 -24.11
C ALA A 692 23.33 -17.70 -25.55
N SER A 693 22.76 -16.54 -25.86
CA SER A 693 22.14 -16.28 -27.16
C SER A 693 22.14 -14.80 -27.52
N LEU A 694 21.99 -14.52 -28.81
CA LEU A 694 21.65 -13.20 -29.33
C LEU A 694 20.18 -13.22 -29.73
N LEU A 695 19.41 -12.25 -29.24
CA LEU A 695 18.04 -12.00 -29.64
C LEU A 695 18.07 -10.85 -30.64
N ILE A 696 17.77 -11.13 -31.91
CA ILE A 696 17.88 -10.16 -33.01
C ILE A 696 16.49 -9.87 -33.56
N TRP A 697 16.01 -8.63 -33.38
CA TRP A 697 14.84 -8.12 -34.09
C TRP A 697 15.29 -7.50 -35.40
N ASN A 698 14.86 -8.14 -36.49
CA ASN A 698 15.21 -7.68 -37.83
C ASN A 698 14.39 -6.43 -38.21
N HIS A 699 14.82 -5.69 -39.23
CA HIS A 699 14.16 -4.44 -39.64
C HIS A 699 12.66 -4.63 -39.92
N ASN A 700 11.82 -4.00 -39.10
CA ASN A 700 10.39 -4.31 -39.03
C ASN A 700 9.46 -3.19 -39.54
N GLN A 701 9.93 -2.36 -40.47
CA GLN A 701 9.08 -1.34 -41.08
C GLN A 701 8.01 -1.99 -41.99
N PRO A 702 6.70 -1.65 -41.88
CA PRO A 702 5.60 -2.43 -42.44
C PRO A 702 5.71 -2.79 -43.92
N THR A 703 6.16 -1.84 -44.74
CA THR A 703 6.27 -1.99 -46.19
C THR A 703 7.71 -2.18 -46.68
N LEU A 704 8.70 -2.19 -45.77
CA LEU A 704 10.14 -2.12 -46.09
C LEU A 704 10.97 -3.13 -45.29
N THR A 705 10.38 -4.27 -44.91
CA THR A 705 11.07 -5.36 -44.21
C THR A 705 12.18 -6.01 -45.05
N ASP A 706 12.28 -5.68 -46.33
CA ASP A 706 13.34 -6.12 -47.24
C ASP A 706 14.73 -5.53 -46.92
N ARG A 707 14.76 -4.45 -46.13
CA ARG A 707 15.98 -3.82 -45.58
C ARG A 707 16.64 -4.63 -44.46
N GLY A 708 15.96 -5.67 -43.95
CA GLY A 708 16.48 -6.49 -42.85
C GLY A 708 17.70 -7.33 -43.24
N PHE A 709 18.54 -7.66 -42.27
CA PHE A 709 19.66 -8.58 -42.43
C PHE A 709 19.14 -9.98 -42.81
N ARG A 710 19.83 -10.65 -43.75
CA ARG A 710 19.55 -12.02 -44.18
C ARG A 710 20.78 -12.88 -43.94
N ARG A 711 21.69 -12.95 -44.90
CA ARG A 711 22.94 -13.72 -44.77
C ARG A 711 23.91 -12.94 -43.90
N THR A 712 24.20 -13.48 -42.71
CA THR A 712 24.81 -12.74 -41.60
C THR A 712 25.95 -13.56 -40.97
N ARG A 713 27.04 -12.88 -40.64
CA ARG A 713 28.17 -13.39 -39.84
C ARG A 713 28.11 -12.79 -38.44
N ILE A 714 28.36 -13.60 -37.41
CA ILE A 714 28.40 -13.13 -36.02
C ILE A 714 29.73 -13.52 -35.39
N TYR A 715 30.46 -12.52 -34.90
CA TYR A 715 31.78 -12.69 -34.30
C TYR A 715 31.80 -12.23 -32.85
N GLY A 716 32.63 -12.86 -32.04
CA GLY A 716 32.90 -12.46 -30.65
C GLY A 716 34.39 -12.33 -30.39
N SER A 717 34.74 -11.49 -29.42
CA SER A 717 36.11 -11.27 -28.99
C SER A 717 36.20 -11.11 -27.48
N ALA A 718 37.13 -11.82 -26.85
CA ALA A 718 37.39 -11.71 -25.41
C ALA A 718 38.26 -10.51 -25.03
N ASP A 719 39.08 -10.02 -25.98
CA ASP A 719 40.09 -8.95 -25.80
C ASP A 719 39.81 -7.71 -26.67
N GLY A 720 38.82 -7.78 -27.56
CA GLY A 720 38.50 -6.75 -28.55
C GLY A 720 39.42 -6.74 -29.79
N ALA A 721 40.35 -7.69 -29.90
CA ALA A 721 41.36 -7.77 -30.96
C ALA A 721 41.31 -9.10 -31.72
N THR A 722 41.15 -10.22 -31.02
CA THR A 722 41.07 -11.57 -31.59
C THR A 722 39.61 -11.99 -31.73
N TRP A 723 39.19 -12.35 -32.94
CA TRP A 723 37.78 -12.60 -33.25
C TRP A 723 37.53 -14.06 -33.64
N ILE A 724 36.47 -14.64 -33.07
CA ILE A 724 35.99 -15.99 -33.36
C ILE A 724 34.54 -15.95 -33.88
N SER A 725 34.14 -16.94 -34.67
CA SER A 725 32.71 -17.11 -35.00
C SER A 725 31.94 -17.55 -33.77
N LEU A 726 30.78 -16.94 -33.50
CA LEU A 726 29.88 -17.36 -32.42
C LEU A 726 28.80 -18.34 -32.87
N THR A 727 28.78 -18.66 -34.17
CA THR A 727 27.81 -19.58 -34.78
C THR A 727 28.51 -20.72 -35.51
N SER A 728 27.86 -21.88 -35.50
CA SER A 728 28.37 -23.15 -36.03
C SER A 728 28.62 -23.12 -37.53
N SER A 729 27.79 -22.36 -38.24
CA SER A 729 28.09 -21.90 -39.60
C SER A 729 28.69 -20.50 -39.55
N ASN A 730 29.73 -20.25 -40.37
CA ASN A 730 30.30 -18.90 -40.53
C ASN A 730 29.27 -17.89 -41.06
N VAL A 731 28.25 -18.35 -41.78
CA VAL A 731 27.15 -17.53 -42.30
C VAL A 731 25.84 -18.19 -41.94
N ILE A 732 24.98 -17.45 -41.26
CA ILE A 732 23.61 -17.85 -40.92
C ILE A 732 22.61 -17.03 -41.72
N GLU A 733 21.38 -17.52 -41.88
CA GLU A 733 20.27 -16.70 -42.37
C GLU A 733 19.43 -16.23 -41.18
N VAL A 734 19.28 -14.90 -41.05
CA VAL A 734 18.36 -14.27 -40.11
C VAL A 734 17.02 -14.05 -40.83
N PRO A 735 15.89 -14.61 -40.33
CA PRO A 735 14.57 -14.47 -40.95
C PRO A 735 14.12 -13.03 -41.19
N ARG A 736 13.39 -12.81 -42.29
CA ARG A 736 12.75 -11.53 -42.61
C ARG A 736 11.67 -11.21 -41.58
N ALA A 737 11.60 -9.97 -41.13
CA ALA A 737 10.51 -9.51 -40.27
C ALA A 737 9.16 -9.54 -41.03
N ASN A 738 8.07 -9.73 -40.29
CA ASN A 738 6.72 -9.81 -40.86
C ASN A 738 6.06 -8.43 -41.10
N GLY A 739 6.65 -7.34 -40.56
CA GLY A 739 6.14 -5.96 -40.70
C GLY A 739 4.99 -5.63 -39.74
N GLY A 740 4.64 -6.54 -38.83
CA GLY A 740 3.59 -6.33 -37.83
C GLY A 740 4.14 -5.68 -36.56
N PRO A 741 3.30 -5.02 -35.73
CA PRO A 741 3.71 -4.28 -34.53
C PRO A 741 4.20 -5.15 -33.37
N SER A 742 4.43 -6.45 -33.63
CA SER A 742 4.62 -7.48 -32.62
C SER A 742 5.68 -8.49 -33.03
N ALA A 743 6.74 -8.01 -33.67
CA ALA A 743 7.82 -8.87 -34.11
C ALA A 743 8.59 -9.41 -32.90
N LEU A 744 8.74 -10.74 -32.86
CA LEU A 744 9.63 -11.44 -31.95
C LEU A 744 11.06 -11.47 -32.49
N PRO A 745 12.05 -11.66 -31.61
CA PRO A 745 13.44 -11.80 -32.04
C PRO A 745 13.67 -13.15 -32.70
N SER A 746 14.63 -13.17 -33.62
CA SER A 746 15.35 -14.40 -33.96
C SER A 746 16.35 -14.71 -32.86
N ILE A 747 16.22 -15.86 -32.21
CA ILE A 747 17.13 -16.31 -31.16
C ILE A 747 18.27 -17.10 -31.82
N ILE A 748 19.47 -16.54 -31.79
CA ILE A 748 20.68 -17.16 -32.31
C ILE A 748 21.51 -17.70 -31.14
N PRO A 749 21.74 -19.01 -31.04
CA PRO A 749 22.61 -19.58 -30.00
C PRO A 749 24.04 -19.03 -30.10
N ASN A 750 24.65 -18.76 -28.97
CA ASN A 750 26.09 -18.53 -28.87
C ASN A 750 26.77 -19.90 -28.66
N ASP A 751 27.58 -20.34 -29.63
CA ASP A 751 28.31 -21.62 -29.55
C ASP A 751 29.54 -21.56 -28.64
N SER A 752 29.82 -20.41 -28.02
CA SER A 752 30.86 -20.21 -27.00
C SER A 752 30.31 -19.53 -25.73
N PRO A 753 29.26 -20.09 -25.08
CA PRO A 753 28.54 -19.40 -24.00
C PRO A 753 29.34 -19.29 -22.69
N GLU A 754 30.34 -20.15 -22.52
CA GLU A 754 31.23 -20.15 -21.35
C GLU A 754 32.38 -19.13 -21.46
N GLN A 755 32.64 -18.62 -22.67
CA GLN A 755 33.72 -17.67 -22.88
C GLN A 755 33.24 -16.26 -22.54
N PRO A 756 33.94 -15.53 -21.66
CA PRO A 756 33.64 -14.11 -21.44
C PRO A 756 34.08 -13.31 -22.68
N LEU A 757 33.14 -12.55 -23.24
CA LEU A 757 33.34 -11.74 -24.45
C LEU A 757 33.29 -10.26 -24.09
N LYS A 758 34.28 -9.49 -24.56
CA LYS A 758 34.35 -8.03 -24.43
C LYS A 758 33.62 -7.32 -25.56
N SER A 759 33.53 -7.95 -26.74
CA SER A 759 32.89 -7.35 -27.91
C SER A 759 32.21 -8.40 -28.78
N VAL A 760 31.14 -8.00 -29.48
CA VAL A 760 30.41 -8.79 -30.48
C VAL A 760 30.19 -7.97 -31.74
N ILE A 761 30.29 -8.60 -32.92
CA ILE A 761 30.00 -7.98 -34.22
C ILE A 761 28.93 -8.81 -34.94
N ILE A 762 27.93 -8.13 -35.51
CA ILE A 762 26.96 -8.69 -36.45
C ILE A 762 27.18 -8.01 -37.80
N ALA A 763 27.44 -8.78 -38.86
CA ALA A 763 27.82 -8.25 -40.17
C ALA A 763 27.07 -8.96 -41.30
N ALA A 764 26.49 -8.19 -42.23
CA ALA A 764 25.83 -8.73 -43.41
C ALA A 764 26.83 -9.19 -44.48
N GLU A 765 26.46 -10.20 -45.26
CA GLU A 765 27.18 -10.60 -46.47
C GLU A 765 27.08 -9.55 -47.58
N VAL A 766 28.11 -9.48 -48.43
CA VAL A 766 28.07 -8.60 -49.63
C VAL A 766 26.99 -9.07 -50.60
N GLU A 767 26.87 -10.38 -50.79
CA GLU A 767 25.88 -10.98 -51.70
C GLU A 767 24.71 -11.58 -50.92
N GLY A 768 23.50 -11.02 -51.13
CA GLY A 768 22.29 -11.47 -50.44
C GLY A 768 22.27 -11.15 -48.95
N GLY A 769 23.00 -10.10 -48.53
CA GLY A 769 23.06 -9.65 -47.14
C GLY A 769 21.74 -9.13 -46.59
N ASN A 770 20.84 -8.63 -47.44
CA ASN A 770 19.46 -8.27 -47.11
C ASN A 770 18.46 -8.97 -48.04
N TYR A 771 17.19 -8.62 -47.94
CA TYR A 771 16.09 -9.20 -48.72
C TYR A 771 15.74 -8.42 -49.99
N GLY A 772 16.70 -7.65 -50.52
CA GLY A 772 16.55 -6.82 -51.74
C GLY A 772 16.28 -5.35 -51.48
N GLY A 773 16.35 -4.90 -50.21
CA GLY A 773 16.18 -3.50 -49.83
C GLY A 773 17.33 -2.58 -50.28
N ASP A 774 17.04 -1.29 -50.31
CA ASP A 774 17.95 -0.19 -50.68
C ASP A 774 18.99 0.17 -49.59
N CYS A 775 18.75 -0.22 -48.34
CA CYS A 775 19.69 -0.15 -47.24
C CYS A 775 19.57 -1.36 -46.30
N TYR A 776 20.35 -1.34 -45.22
CA TYR A 776 20.33 -2.36 -44.17
C TYR A 776 19.77 -1.77 -42.89
N GLY A 777 19.02 -2.57 -42.14
CA GLY A 777 18.51 -2.17 -40.83
C GLY A 777 18.33 -3.33 -39.87
N LEU A 778 18.29 -2.99 -38.59
CA LEU A 778 17.89 -3.86 -37.50
C LEU A 778 17.07 -3.02 -36.53
N SER A 779 16.12 -3.67 -35.85
CA SER A 779 15.23 -3.02 -34.89
C SER A 779 15.83 -3.03 -33.50
N ALA A 780 16.25 -4.20 -33.00
CA ALA A 780 16.87 -4.34 -31.69
C ALA A 780 17.81 -5.56 -31.63
N VAL A 781 18.77 -5.51 -30.72
CA VAL A 781 19.64 -6.65 -30.37
C VAL A 781 19.76 -6.75 -28.85
N ARG A 782 19.57 -7.94 -28.31
CA ARG A 782 19.79 -8.25 -26.88
C ARG A 782 20.68 -9.47 -26.71
N PHE A 783 21.46 -9.49 -25.64
CA PHE A 783 22.36 -10.61 -25.32
C PHE A 783 21.74 -11.42 -24.19
N GLY A 784 21.09 -12.53 -24.53
CA GLY A 784 20.35 -13.36 -23.60
C GLY A 784 21.26 -14.04 -22.59
N VAL A 785 21.02 -13.82 -21.31
CA VAL A 785 21.74 -14.52 -20.24
C VAL A 785 21.09 -15.89 -19.98
N PRO A 786 21.86 -16.93 -19.60
CA PRO A 786 21.31 -18.24 -19.31
C PRO A 786 20.20 -18.17 -18.26
N ARG A 787 19.03 -18.77 -18.54
CA ARG A 787 18.03 -19.07 -17.51
C ARG A 787 18.55 -20.19 -16.61
N LEU A 788 18.02 -20.27 -15.39
CA LEU A 788 18.18 -21.42 -14.52
C LEU A 788 16.92 -22.29 -14.65
N PRO A 789 16.85 -23.25 -15.58
CA PRO A 789 15.67 -24.09 -15.72
C PRO A 789 15.53 -25.01 -14.50
N HIS A 790 14.28 -25.36 -14.18
CA HIS A 790 13.94 -26.34 -13.15
C HIS A 790 14.39 -25.96 -11.73
N VAL A 791 14.27 -24.69 -11.38
CA VAL A 791 14.55 -24.23 -10.01
C VAL A 791 13.27 -24.15 -9.19
N LEU A 792 13.34 -24.55 -7.93
CA LEU A 792 12.24 -24.39 -6.97
C LEU A 792 11.86 -22.90 -6.79
N PRO A 793 10.57 -22.56 -6.91
CA PRO A 793 10.03 -21.23 -6.60
C PRO A 793 10.32 -20.77 -5.16
N ALA A 794 10.46 -19.45 -4.97
CA ALA A 794 10.84 -18.85 -3.69
C ALA A 794 9.77 -19.01 -2.60
N ASP A 795 8.49 -18.92 -2.97
CA ASP A 795 7.33 -19.10 -2.09
C ASP A 795 7.22 -20.53 -1.53
N MET A 796 7.84 -21.51 -2.19
CA MET A 796 7.98 -22.87 -1.68
C MET A 796 9.08 -23.01 -0.61
N ILE A 797 9.84 -21.96 -0.32
CA ILE A 797 11.05 -22.02 0.51
C ILE A 797 10.98 -20.96 1.62
N ALA A 798 10.75 -21.42 2.85
CA ALA A 798 10.95 -20.58 4.04
C ALA A 798 12.43 -20.59 4.45
N VAL A 799 13.00 -19.40 4.65
CA VAL A 799 14.43 -19.26 4.98
C VAL A 799 14.62 -18.78 6.42
N THR A 800 15.48 -19.47 7.16
CA THR A 800 15.93 -19.05 8.49
C THR A 800 17.45 -19.05 8.54
N ALA A 801 18.04 -18.19 9.35
CA ALA A 801 19.49 -18.08 9.44
C ALA A 801 19.97 -17.89 10.88
N SER A 802 21.25 -18.12 11.09
CA SER A 802 21.95 -17.97 12.38
C SER A 802 21.82 -16.59 13.02
N SER A 803 21.92 -15.53 12.21
CA SER A 803 21.70 -14.13 12.56
C SER A 803 21.47 -13.30 11.30
N VAL A 804 21.03 -12.06 11.48
CA VAL A 804 20.75 -11.10 10.41
C VAL A 804 21.33 -9.75 10.81
N TYR A 805 22.11 -9.11 9.94
CA TYR A 805 22.73 -7.81 10.23
C TYR A 805 21.70 -6.70 10.46
N SER A 806 20.68 -6.65 9.60
CA SER A 806 19.58 -5.67 9.61
C SER A 806 18.41 -6.24 8.80
N PRO A 807 17.15 -5.81 9.01
CA PRO A 807 16.02 -6.21 8.16
C PRO A 807 16.25 -6.03 6.65
N LEU A 808 17.16 -5.13 6.24
CA LEU A 808 17.55 -4.91 4.84
C LEU A 808 18.48 -5.99 4.25
N GLN A 809 19.04 -6.88 5.07
CA GLN A 809 19.90 -8.01 4.66
C GLN A 809 19.25 -9.33 5.09
N ALA A 810 17.92 -9.41 4.96
CA ALA A 810 17.16 -10.56 5.39
C ALA A 810 17.57 -11.84 4.63
N PRO A 811 17.52 -13.02 5.27
CA PRO A 811 17.85 -14.29 4.61
C PRO A 811 16.89 -14.64 3.46
N GLN A 812 15.72 -13.99 3.39
CA GLN A 812 14.77 -14.19 2.31
C GLN A 812 15.31 -13.75 0.93
N HIS A 813 16.22 -12.76 0.90
CA HIS A 813 16.91 -12.32 -0.33
C HIS A 813 17.64 -13.45 -1.04
N LEU A 814 18.04 -14.49 -0.30
CA LEU A 814 18.72 -15.64 -0.88
C LEU A 814 17.87 -16.41 -1.87
N VAL A 815 16.53 -16.36 -1.79
CA VAL A 815 15.62 -17.16 -2.63
C VAL A 815 14.67 -16.32 -3.48
N ASP A 816 14.34 -15.10 -3.05
CA ASP A 816 13.27 -14.28 -3.63
C ASP A 816 13.59 -13.65 -5.00
N GLY A 817 14.85 -13.73 -5.45
CA GLY A 817 15.28 -13.11 -6.72
C GLY A 817 15.88 -11.73 -6.58
N SER A 818 16.00 -11.21 -5.36
CA SER A 818 16.71 -9.96 -5.08
C SER A 818 18.11 -9.99 -5.70
N GLY A 819 18.45 -8.92 -6.41
CA GLY A 819 19.73 -8.79 -7.09
C GLY A 819 19.94 -9.71 -8.29
N MET A 820 19.00 -10.59 -8.64
CA MET A 820 19.19 -11.56 -9.72
C MET A 820 18.74 -11.03 -11.09
N LEU A 821 19.58 -11.28 -12.11
CA LEU A 821 19.26 -11.15 -13.53
C LEU A 821 19.62 -12.46 -14.24
N GLY A 822 18.64 -13.35 -14.40
CA GLY A 822 18.89 -14.71 -14.90
C GLY A 822 19.79 -15.50 -13.94
N ALA A 823 20.94 -15.97 -14.41
CA ALA A 823 21.97 -16.62 -13.60
C ALA A 823 23.03 -15.66 -13.00
N LEU A 824 22.85 -14.35 -13.17
CA LEU A 824 23.74 -13.32 -12.66
C LEU A 824 23.17 -12.69 -11.39
N HIS A 825 24.03 -12.27 -10.46
CA HIS A 825 23.63 -11.54 -9.25
C HIS A 825 24.38 -10.21 -9.18
N ASP A 826 23.71 -9.13 -8.80
CA ASP A 826 24.32 -7.82 -8.59
C ASP A 826 25.45 -7.84 -7.54
N ASN A 827 26.18 -6.73 -7.42
CA ASN A 827 27.29 -6.56 -6.49
C ASN A 827 27.14 -5.30 -5.61
N ALA A 828 25.90 -4.90 -5.32
CA ALA A 828 25.58 -3.61 -4.70
C ALA A 828 26.35 -3.37 -3.38
N GLU A 829 26.95 -2.18 -3.25
CA GLU A 829 27.76 -1.81 -2.07
C GLU A 829 26.98 -1.80 -0.75
N ALA A 830 25.67 -1.60 -0.79
CA ALA A 830 24.82 -1.66 0.40
C ALA A 830 24.44 -3.10 0.80
N ALA A 831 24.75 -4.11 -0.03
CA ALA A 831 24.39 -5.52 0.15
C ALA A 831 22.90 -5.77 0.44
N GLN A 832 21.99 -4.88 0.00
CA GLN A 832 20.55 -4.96 0.29
C GLN A 832 19.81 -6.08 -0.46
N THR A 833 20.50 -6.73 -1.40
CA THR A 833 20.02 -7.86 -2.19
C THR A 833 20.65 -9.17 -1.74
N MET A 834 21.45 -9.15 -0.67
CA MET A 834 22.23 -10.28 -0.17
C MET A 834 21.91 -10.51 1.31
N TRP A 835 22.23 -11.70 1.81
CA TRP A 835 22.18 -11.97 3.24
C TRP A 835 23.58 -12.01 3.83
N HIS A 836 23.74 -11.39 5.00
CA HIS A 836 24.87 -11.69 5.86
C HIS A 836 24.52 -11.57 7.36
N THR A 837 25.33 -12.27 8.15
CA THR A 837 25.28 -12.26 9.62
C THR A 837 25.64 -10.91 10.23
N LEU A 838 25.37 -10.77 11.54
CA LEU A 838 25.94 -9.71 12.38
C LEU A 838 27.47 -9.78 12.36
N ASP A 839 28.10 -8.66 12.69
CA ASP A 839 29.57 -8.58 12.81
C ASP A 839 30.08 -9.46 13.97
N GLY A 840 31.06 -10.33 13.70
CA GLY A 840 31.62 -11.27 14.68
C GLY A 840 30.60 -12.22 15.31
N PRO A 841 29.87 -13.04 14.52
CA PRO A 841 28.75 -13.82 15.02
C PRO A 841 29.19 -14.94 15.96
N VAL A 842 28.40 -15.17 17.03
CA VAL A 842 28.61 -16.28 17.96
C VAL A 842 28.14 -17.59 17.30
N ALA A 843 29.00 -18.60 17.28
CA ALA A 843 28.71 -19.89 16.67
C ALA A 843 27.53 -20.61 17.36
N LYS A 844 26.57 -21.06 16.54
CA LYS A 844 25.36 -21.79 16.99
C LYS A 844 25.16 -23.03 16.12
N ALA A 845 24.63 -24.09 16.71
CA ALA A 845 24.27 -25.29 15.94
C ALA A 845 23.04 -25.00 15.06
N PRO A 846 23.06 -25.38 13.77
CA PRO A 846 21.94 -25.11 12.86
C PRO A 846 20.75 -26.08 13.06
N ALA A 847 20.99 -27.23 13.67
CA ALA A 847 19.97 -28.17 14.14
C ALA A 847 20.55 -29.04 15.25
N SER A 848 19.67 -29.74 15.98
CA SER A 848 20.09 -30.71 16.99
C SER A 848 21.00 -31.79 16.38
N GLY A 849 22.14 -32.05 17.01
CA GLY A 849 23.12 -33.04 16.56
C GLY A 849 24.08 -32.58 15.46
N LEU A 850 24.00 -31.34 14.98
CA LEU A 850 24.96 -30.77 14.02
C LEU A 850 26.03 -29.90 14.73
N PRO A 851 27.24 -29.76 14.13
CA PRO A 851 28.31 -28.93 14.70
C PRO A 851 27.91 -27.45 14.85
N LEU A 852 28.58 -26.74 15.78
CA LEU A 852 28.47 -25.28 15.88
C LEU A 852 29.00 -24.63 14.60
N SER A 853 28.29 -23.61 14.11
CA SER A 853 28.71 -22.84 12.94
C SER A 853 28.57 -21.34 13.22
N PRO A 854 29.57 -20.52 12.86
CA PRO A 854 29.51 -19.06 13.02
C PRO A 854 28.49 -18.41 12.07
N GLY A 855 28.17 -19.06 10.95
CA GLY A 855 27.19 -18.57 9.99
C GLY A 855 26.54 -19.73 9.25
N TRP A 856 25.22 -19.84 9.37
CA TRP A 856 24.43 -20.84 8.67
C TRP A 856 23.09 -20.29 8.21
N VAL A 857 22.57 -20.91 7.16
CA VAL A 857 21.23 -20.69 6.60
C VAL A 857 20.53 -22.03 6.42
N LYS A 858 19.23 -22.06 6.72
CA LYS A 858 18.34 -23.21 6.63
C LYS A 858 17.16 -22.88 5.72
N PHE A 859 16.94 -23.73 4.74
CA PHE A 859 15.86 -23.67 3.76
C PHE A 859 14.86 -24.77 4.09
N HIS A 860 13.60 -24.38 4.30
CA HIS A 860 12.50 -25.30 4.59
C HIS A 860 11.51 -25.31 3.44
N PHE A 861 11.24 -26.50 2.90
CA PHE A 861 10.33 -26.65 1.77
C PHE A 861 8.91 -26.92 2.24
N THR A 862 7.93 -26.25 1.65
CA THR A 862 6.50 -26.42 1.95
C THR A 862 6.02 -27.85 1.71
N LYS A 863 6.61 -28.55 0.73
CA LYS A 863 6.47 -29.98 0.47
C LYS A 863 7.84 -30.61 0.24
N PRO A 864 8.08 -31.88 0.60
CA PRO A 864 9.34 -32.54 0.31
C PRO A 864 9.70 -32.54 -1.18
N GLN A 865 10.92 -32.13 -1.53
CA GLN A 865 11.39 -31.94 -2.90
C GLN A 865 12.56 -32.85 -3.26
N LYS A 866 12.58 -33.38 -4.48
CA LYS A 866 13.76 -34.06 -5.04
C LYS A 866 14.68 -33.02 -5.66
N VAL A 867 15.78 -32.73 -4.97
CA VAL A 867 16.75 -31.70 -5.38
C VAL A 867 17.95 -32.39 -6.01
N ASP A 868 18.25 -32.10 -7.27
CA ASP A 868 19.41 -32.65 -8.00
C ASP A 868 20.70 -31.88 -7.71
N ALA A 869 20.60 -30.56 -7.63
CA ALA A 869 21.75 -29.68 -7.41
C ALA A 869 21.36 -28.41 -6.63
N ILE A 870 22.36 -27.81 -5.98
CA ILE A 870 22.25 -26.56 -5.24
C ILE A 870 23.18 -25.56 -5.91
N LEU A 871 22.64 -24.46 -6.40
CA LEU A 871 23.39 -23.36 -7.00
C LEU A 871 23.60 -22.28 -5.94
N ILE A 872 24.84 -21.90 -5.69
CA ILE A 872 25.21 -20.95 -4.64
C ILE A 872 25.97 -19.77 -5.24
N TRP A 873 25.40 -18.57 -5.12
CA TRP A 873 26.12 -17.32 -5.33
C TRP A 873 26.70 -16.86 -4.00
N ASN A 874 28.03 -16.79 -3.94
CA ASN A 874 28.71 -16.36 -2.73
C ASN A 874 28.51 -14.86 -2.48
N HIS A 875 28.79 -14.35 -1.27
CA HIS A 875 28.63 -12.93 -0.94
C HIS A 875 29.42 -12.05 -1.89
N ASN A 876 28.74 -11.25 -2.71
CA ASN A 876 29.33 -10.57 -3.87
C ASN A 876 29.30 -9.04 -3.77
N GLN A 877 29.33 -8.49 -2.56
CA GLN A 877 29.47 -7.04 -2.38
C GLN A 877 30.79 -6.56 -2.99
N ALA A 878 30.73 -5.57 -3.89
CA ALA A 878 31.83 -5.20 -4.79
C ALA A 878 33.20 -5.04 -4.09
N THR A 879 33.24 -4.44 -2.90
CA THR A 879 34.48 -4.24 -2.13
C THR A 879 34.70 -5.22 -0.97
N LEU A 880 33.73 -6.08 -0.64
CA LEU A 880 33.67 -6.86 0.60
C LEU A 880 33.35 -8.34 0.37
N THR A 881 33.97 -8.93 -0.65
CA THR A 881 33.81 -10.35 -1.02
C THR A 881 34.45 -11.33 -0.03
N ASP A 882 35.20 -10.82 0.95
CA ASP A 882 35.84 -11.60 2.01
C ASP A 882 34.85 -12.18 3.04
N ARG A 883 33.61 -11.65 3.05
CA ARG A 883 32.48 -12.12 3.87
C ARG A 883 31.83 -13.41 3.36
N GLY A 884 32.17 -13.83 2.15
CA GLY A 884 31.61 -15.03 1.53
C GLY A 884 32.03 -16.32 2.22
N PHE A 885 31.19 -17.35 2.15
CA PHE A 885 31.50 -18.68 2.67
C PHE A 885 32.70 -19.26 1.91
N ARG A 886 33.64 -19.86 2.63
CA ARG A 886 34.79 -20.57 2.07
C ARG A 886 34.65 -22.05 2.34
N LYS A 887 35.02 -22.52 3.54
CA LYS A 887 34.77 -23.91 3.93
C LYS A 887 33.37 -24.05 4.50
N ALA A 888 32.55 -24.90 3.90
CA ALA A 888 31.15 -25.08 4.27
C ALA A 888 30.74 -26.55 4.26
N ARG A 889 29.73 -26.89 5.07
CA ARG A 889 29.03 -28.18 5.07
C ARG A 889 27.60 -27.98 4.60
N ILE A 890 27.10 -28.93 3.83
CA ILE A 890 25.72 -28.91 3.33
C ILE A 890 24.99 -30.16 3.80
N TYR A 891 23.89 -29.97 4.50
CA TYR A 891 23.06 -31.04 5.07
C TYR A 891 21.66 -31.02 4.50
N GLY A 892 21.04 -32.18 4.38
CA GLY A 892 19.62 -32.31 4.04
C GLY A 892 18.90 -33.26 4.99
N SER A 893 17.59 -33.06 5.08
CA SER A 893 16.71 -33.82 5.95
C SER A 893 15.37 -34.06 5.28
N SER A 894 14.89 -35.31 5.31
CA SER A 894 13.57 -35.69 4.77
C SER A 894 12.43 -35.50 5.79
N ASP A 895 12.75 -35.49 7.08
CA ASP A 895 11.78 -35.39 8.20
C ASP A 895 11.86 -34.03 8.94
N GLY A 896 12.95 -33.28 8.74
CA GLY A 896 13.28 -32.04 9.45
C GLY A 896 14.03 -32.25 10.77
N ALA A 897 14.33 -33.51 11.14
CA ALA A 897 14.95 -33.90 12.40
C ALA A 897 16.28 -34.64 12.19
N THR A 898 16.34 -35.57 11.24
CA THR A 898 17.52 -36.37 10.90
C THR A 898 18.27 -35.72 9.74
N TRP A 899 19.56 -35.39 9.95
CA TRP A 899 20.37 -34.64 8.99
C TRP A 899 21.48 -35.50 8.40
N ARG A 900 21.69 -35.41 7.08
CA ARG A 900 22.72 -36.15 6.34
C ARG A 900 23.48 -35.22 5.40
N PRO A 901 24.79 -35.42 5.17
CA PRO A 901 25.55 -34.65 4.19
C PRO A 901 24.96 -34.80 2.77
N LEU A 902 24.87 -33.71 2.02
CA LEU A 902 24.43 -33.71 0.61
C LEU A 902 25.58 -33.73 -0.39
N THR A 903 26.81 -33.63 0.10
CA THR A 903 28.04 -33.63 -0.70
C THR A 903 28.86 -34.89 -0.44
N ARG A 904 29.70 -35.30 -1.40
CA ARG A 904 30.58 -36.48 -1.23
C ARG A 904 31.60 -36.30 -0.11
N ASN A 905 32.16 -35.10 0.01
CA ASN A 905 33.02 -34.70 1.11
C ASN A 905 32.18 -33.97 2.16
N GLU A 906 32.47 -34.19 3.44
CA GLU A 906 31.75 -33.51 4.55
C GLU A 906 31.87 -31.99 4.49
N THR A 907 33.06 -31.50 4.10
CA THR A 907 33.37 -30.09 3.90
C THR A 907 33.67 -29.84 2.43
N ILE A 908 33.10 -28.78 1.87
CA ILE A 908 33.39 -28.25 0.53
C ILE A 908 34.04 -26.87 0.64
N GLU A 909 34.79 -26.47 -0.39
CA GLU A 909 35.34 -25.12 -0.51
C GLU A 909 34.60 -24.38 -1.63
N LEU A 910 33.89 -23.31 -1.28
CA LEU A 910 33.21 -22.42 -2.21
C LEU A 910 34.18 -21.31 -2.64
N PRO A 911 34.27 -20.96 -3.94
CA PRO A 911 35.16 -19.91 -4.43
C PRO A 911 34.76 -18.52 -3.93
N ARG A 912 35.75 -17.64 -3.77
CA ARG A 912 35.53 -16.23 -3.45
C ARG A 912 34.86 -15.54 -4.63
N ALA A 913 33.86 -14.72 -4.35
CA ALA A 913 33.26 -13.88 -5.38
C ALA A 913 34.27 -12.82 -5.88
N THR A 914 34.13 -12.42 -7.13
CA THR A 914 35.00 -11.45 -7.80
C THR A 914 34.61 -9.99 -7.50
N GLY A 915 33.43 -9.77 -6.90
CA GLY A 915 32.89 -8.44 -6.68
C GLY A 915 32.28 -7.86 -7.94
N SER A 916 31.92 -8.71 -8.91
CA SER A 916 31.41 -8.33 -10.23
C SER A 916 30.01 -8.90 -10.43
N PRO A 917 29.08 -8.17 -11.07
CA PRO A 917 27.70 -8.64 -11.26
C PRO A 917 27.59 -9.82 -12.24
N ILE A 918 28.69 -10.22 -12.89
CA ILE A 918 28.76 -11.33 -13.84
C ILE A 918 29.18 -12.66 -13.20
N ASP A 919 29.37 -12.70 -11.87
CA ASP A 919 29.72 -13.94 -11.18
C ASP A 919 28.55 -14.92 -11.17
N GLY A 920 28.79 -16.09 -11.78
CA GLY A 920 27.85 -17.19 -11.80
C GLY A 920 27.86 -18.00 -10.49
N PRO A 921 26.88 -18.91 -10.33
CA PRO A 921 26.81 -19.75 -9.15
C PRO A 921 27.90 -20.81 -9.15
N THR A 922 28.26 -21.25 -7.95
CA THR A 922 28.88 -22.56 -7.76
C THR A 922 27.78 -23.62 -7.75
N SER A 923 27.84 -24.57 -8.69
CA SER A 923 26.89 -25.69 -8.74
C SER A 923 27.39 -26.87 -7.89
N ILE A 924 26.58 -27.26 -6.91
CA ILE A 924 26.87 -28.36 -5.99
C ILE A 924 25.92 -29.54 -6.27
N PRO A 925 26.40 -30.69 -6.75
CA PRO A 925 25.56 -31.85 -6.98
C PRO A 925 25.10 -32.49 -5.66
N ASN A 926 23.82 -32.86 -5.57
CA ASN A 926 23.25 -33.54 -4.41
C ASN A 926 23.42 -35.07 -4.52
N VAL A 927 24.14 -35.68 -3.58
CA VAL A 927 24.32 -37.14 -3.53
C VAL A 927 23.06 -37.92 -3.14
N LEU A 928 22.04 -37.24 -2.60
CA LEU A 928 20.73 -37.79 -2.22
C LEU A 928 19.61 -37.39 -3.19
N ALA A 929 19.92 -37.05 -4.45
CA ALA A 929 18.96 -36.52 -5.43
C ALA A 929 17.67 -37.36 -5.62
N SER A 930 17.75 -38.68 -5.41
CA SER A 930 16.59 -39.57 -5.53
C SER A 930 15.61 -39.49 -4.35
N GLN A 931 16.00 -38.90 -3.22
CA GLN A 931 15.20 -38.81 -2.00
C GLN A 931 14.56 -37.43 -1.85
N PRO A 932 13.24 -37.36 -1.53
CA PRO A 932 12.61 -36.10 -1.18
C PRO A 932 13.19 -35.52 0.11
N LEU A 933 13.62 -34.27 0.07
CA LEU A 933 14.13 -33.51 1.20
C LEU A 933 13.06 -32.51 1.64
N LYS A 934 12.84 -32.38 2.95
CA LYS A 934 11.98 -31.36 3.56
C LYS A 934 12.76 -30.10 3.93
N SER A 935 14.07 -30.22 4.17
CA SER A 935 14.92 -29.07 4.50
C SER A 935 16.37 -29.28 4.10
N ILE A 936 17.06 -28.18 3.81
CA ILE A 936 18.50 -28.12 3.51
C ILE A 936 19.16 -27.05 4.38
N ILE A 937 20.37 -27.31 4.86
CA ILE A 937 21.21 -26.37 5.62
C ILE A 937 22.53 -26.17 4.88
N ILE A 938 22.99 -24.92 4.78
CA ILE A 938 24.34 -24.56 4.37
C ILE A 938 25.00 -23.87 5.57
N ALA A 939 26.09 -24.41 6.08
CA ALA A 939 26.76 -23.95 7.29
C ALA A 939 28.25 -23.75 7.05
N ALA A 940 28.80 -22.58 7.41
CA ALA A 940 30.23 -22.33 7.36
C ALA A 940 30.97 -23.09 8.48
N GLU A 941 32.19 -23.54 8.22
CA GLU A 941 33.08 -24.08 9.27
C GLU A 941 33.48 -22.99 10.26
N ASP A 942 33.84 -23.38 11.48
CA ASP A 942 34.42 -22.50 12.48
C ASP A 942 35.82 -22.01 12.10
N VAL A 943 36.62 -22.87 11.45
CA VAL A 943 37.99 -22.59 11.02
C VAL A 943 38.04 -22.38 9.50
N ASN A 944 38.44 -21.18 9.07
CA ASN A 944 38.48 -20.77 7.65
C ASN A 944 37.10 -20.87 6.95
N GLY A 945 36.02 -20.61 7.69
CA GLY A 945 34.67 -20.64 7.13
C GLY A 945 34.35 -19.50 6.15
N ASN A 946 35.15 -18.43 6.14
CA ASN A 946 35.09 -17.34 5.15
C ASN A 946 36.51 -16.95 4.67
N TYR A 947 36.61 -15.84 3.94
CA TYR A 947 37.84 -15.34 3.32
C TYR A 947 38.57 -14.27 4.16
N GLY A 948 38.32 -14.24 5.48
CA GLY A 948 38.94 -13.30 6.41
C GLY A 948 38.05 -12.11 6.78
N GLY A 949 36.81 -12.05 6.26
CA GLY A 949 35.82 -11.05 6.66
C GLY A 949 35.32 -11.26 8.09
N SER A 950 34.70 -10.22 8.65
CA SER A 950 34.14 -10.28 10.00
C SER A 950 32.69 -10.82 10.06
N CYS A 951 32.07 -10.97 8.88
CA CYS A 951 30.73 -11.56 8.70
C CYS A 951 30.80 -12.79 7.79
N PHE A 952 29.70 -13.54 7.79
CA PHE A 952 29.40 -14.65 6.89
C PHE A 952 28.14 -14.31 6.08
N GLY A 953 28.21 -14.42 4.76
CA GLY A 953 27.09 -14.10 3.87
C GLY A 953 27.05 -14.92 2.59
N LEU A 954 25.92 -14.83 1.91
CA LEU A 954 25.64 -15.38 0.59
C LEU A 954 24.76 -14.38 -0.18
N SER A 955 24.84 -14.40 -1.51
CA SER A 955 24.04 -13.52 -2.36
C SER A 955 22.73 -14.20 -2.76
N ALA A 956 22.80 -15.43 -3.27
CA ALA A 956 21.62 -16.21 -3.64
C ALA A 956 21.87 -17.72 -3.53
N VAL A 957 20.78 -18.48 -3.36
CA VAL A 957 20.77 -19.95 -3.39
C VAL A 957 19.57 -20.42 -4.20
N ARG A 958 19.78 -21.34 -5.14
CA ARG A 958 18.73 -21.92 -6.00
C ARG A 958 18.82 -23.45 -5.94
N PHE A 959 17.67 -24.12 -5.91
CA PHE A 959 17.58 -25.58 -5.83
C PHE A 959 17.04 -26.14 -7.14
N VAL A 960 17.85 -26.91 -7.85
CA VAL A 960 17.50 -27.51 -9.14
C VAL A 960 16.82 -28.85 -8.90
N THR A 961 15.71 -29.12 -9.59
CA THR A 961 14.95 -30.38 -9.53
C THR A 961 14.90 -31.05 -10.89
N SER A 962 14.76 -32.38 -10.92
CA SER A 962 14.56 -33.11 -12.17
C SER A 962 13.18 -32.83 -12.75
N ARG A 963 13.04 -32.88 -14.09
CA ARG A 963 11.74 -32.87 -14.78
C ARG A 963 10.80 -33.98 -14.31
#